data_AF-A0A6P8SRZ1-F1
#
_entry.id   AF-A0A6P8SRZ1-F1
#
_cell.length_a   1.000
_cell.length_b   1.000
_cell.length_c   1.000
_cell.angle_alpha   90.00
_cell.angle_beta   90.00
_cell.angle_gamma   90.00
#
_symmetry.space_group_name_H-M   'P 1'
#
loop_
_entity.id
_entity.type
_entity.pdbx_description
1 polymer ?
#
loop_
_entity_poly.entity_id
_entity_poly.type
_entity_poly.pdbx_seq_one_letter_code
_entity_poly.pdbx_strand_id
1 'polypeptide(L)'
;MANGPSLSTVTRSLSLLDVLHANQFEGKSFNPEILEETEENFYRGAPPEWLNFHISEQAELDGTGSPFIKRDGYIKLENQIHKLRKHPGISTVKLFHQPGCGGTTLAMKVLWDFRKTLRSAVLTGSTSDITKVAEEVVHLFTAGSQGDQKTVLLLVNGVQVLEDLQVSIMRMIANQKIVTGMPVVVLLSCIREDADLKSDDVFLQEVLSDSEKNHFNDKKAELNKQYGDKCQRFHGFNIMQSNFSEAYIQEACSVFKTIKETGIQEKTQLAAFLSLLNAYVPDSYLLESQCLDVFKHANYSHRDISLEDISLEDMLDDFSHLIITIQQGGSEKRVRMAHPLIAQCCTELMAEAGVTRSDTAKNLLICLCRDEVPRSLAAFVNYMLTKRRPKEKECSASDSFSRLILHIQTKEDASQCVSLLGMATNMFDQNQIFPQALARFHYIVLRDYDQAEMWAKEAKQRDPKNSVVADTLGQVHKNRLKNLRRPAQPGHILALALKAIQAFEDEERLAKDEVGTNVKRNVHDSRFFNSRGMFGFLQVCNLVYDLLVSQNPTWRGVLTKKVSLGSALPSLGDRSLLRFNDLIYRLRDAVEKKCAFLDGYLTYSKPDIKEDDPKYISRQTSACYRKYVGDSTSSHLKEKGADLIQKLKLKQAGTTTGVLSCLDRECTESDLKEITTLWEEICLHKDPDTAMVNNIFAHIMLRNMGAPESDCKHLTAFKQEMYLTDKPEAHMLALLLHWPTGNEDACILDLSAMIKRTQDLYKQAYAKHFRSRYLRPLFFLGKGQELNRIVHRTVLEELARQGDWETMQDWSDEKIFQDPWIKERLLKVQGEIREYRLFATVDGKEIEVVANLQNSLWRKRKVSFYLGFTIKGPVAFAIQTETADTKELLSEMDSSKQCGLLKFGACGDEMHFVDRHQAALINSERYRTFPGLTQGK
;
A
#
# COMPACT_ATOMS: atom_id res chain seq x y z
N MET A 1 -13.58 45.59 26.78
CA MET A 1 -14.15 46.19 25.56
C MET A 1 -13.03 46.59 24.63
N ALA A 2 -12.80 45.77 23.60
CA ALA A 2 -12.12 46.12 22.35
C ALA A 2 -12.57 45.02 21.37
N ASN A 3 -13.66 45.28 20.66
CA ASN A 3 -14.24 44.37 19.68
C ASN A 3 -13.33 44.33 18.44
N GLY A 4 -12.65 43.20 18.22
CA GLY A 4 -12.06 42.87 16.92
C GLY A 4 -13.15 42.36 15.97
N PRO A 5 -13.08 42.65 14.66
CA PRO A 5 -14.16 42.34 13.74
C PRO A 5 -14.33 40.83 13.57
N SER A 6 -15.59 40.39 13.56
CA SER A 6 -16.01 39.05 13.19
C SER A 6 -15.38 38.63 11.86
N LEU A 7 -14.85 37.40 11.80
CA LEU A 7 -14.56 36.70 10.54
C LEU A 7 -15.88 36.51 9.78
N SER A 8 -16.31 37.55 9.07
CA SER A 8 -17.43 37.53 8.16
C SER A 8 -16.97 38.17 6.86
N THR A 9 -16.18 37.45 6.07
CA THR A 9 -16.09 37.69 4.62
C THR A 9 -15.45 36.49 3.92
N VAL A 10 -16.26 35.89 3.03
CA VAL A 10 -15.95 34.84 2.04
C VAL A 10 -15.85 33.40 2.58
N THR A 11 -16.95 32.88 3.13
CA THR A 11 -17.18 31.42 3.25
C THR A 11 -17.55 30.84 1.89
N ARG A 12 -16.55 30.50 1.08
CA ARG A 12 -16.74 29.43 0.08
C ARG A 12 -16.93 28.15 0.88
N SER A 13 -18.10 27.52 0.79
CA SER A 13 -18.43 26.29 1.54
C SER A 13 -17.37 25.22 1.29
N LEU A 14 -16.64 24.84 2.34
CA LEU A 14 -15.71 23.70 2.34
C LEU A 14 -16.54 22.43 2.46
N SER A 15 -17.05 21.96 1.33
CA SER A 15 -18.05 20.90 1.26
C SER A 15 -17.51 19.51 1.61
N LEU A 16 -16.19 19.33 1.63
CA LEU A 16 -15.54 18.03 1.83
C LEU A 16 -14.81 17.92 3.18
N LEU A 17 -14.66 19.04 3.90
CA LEU A 17 -13.99 19.12 5.19
C LEU A 17 -14.96 19.58 6.27
N ASP A 18 -15.09 18.79 7.34
CA ASP A 18 -15.69 19.26 8.58
C ASP A 18 -14.62 20.04 9.37
N VAL A 19 -14.69 21.36 9.31
CA VAL A 19 -13.69 22.26 9.91
C VAL A 19 -14.03 22.54 11.36
N LEU A 20 -13.09 22.21 12.24
CA LEU A 20 -13.19 22.51 13.66
C LEU A 20 -12.62 23.90 13.95
N HIS A 21 -13.50 24.86 14.27
CA HIS A 21 -13.10 26.22 14.62
C HIS A 21 -12.46 26.31 16.01
N ALA A 22 -11.54 27.26 16.19
CA ALA A 22 -10.82 27.46 17.45
C ALA A 22 -11.76 27.79 18.63
N ASN A 23 -12.81 28.55 18.34
CA ASN A 23 -13.86 28.98 19.25
C ASN A 23 -15.16 28.17 19.09
N GLN A 24 -15.06 26.92 18.60
CA GLN A 24 -16.22 26.05 18.42
C GLN A 24 -17.00 25.95 19.75
N PHE A 25 -18.30 26.28 19.68
CA PHE A 25 -19.26 26.33 20.79
C PHE A 25 -19.06 27.41 21.85
N GLU A 26 -18.04 28.28 21.75
CA GLU A 26 -17.88 29.40 22.68
C GLU A 26 -19.09 30.35 22.60
N GLY A 27 -19.70 30.65 23.76
CA GLY A 27 -20.86 31.52 23.87
C GLY A 27 -22.18 30.92 23.37
N LYS A 28 -22.24 29.62 23.07
CA LYS A 28 -23.48 28.92 22.70
C LYS A 28 -24.14 28.29 23.93
N SER A 29 -25.47 28.37 24.00
CA SER A 29 -26.29 27.64 24.98
C SER A 29 -27.03 26.48 24.28
N PHE A 30 -27.06 25.32 24.91
CA PHE A 30 -27.75 24.13 24.39
C PHE A 30 -28.90 23.72 25.30
N ASN A 31 -29.93 23.07 24.74
CA ASN A 31 -30.96 22.42 25.53
C ASN A 31 -30.33 21.27 26.34
N PRO A 32 -30.52 21.19 27.67
CA PRO A 32 -30.04 20.07 28.49
C PRO A 32 -30.36 18.68 27.93
N GLU A 33 -31.53 18.51 27.31
CA GLU A 33 -31.95 17.23 26.72
C GLU A 33 -31.03 16.80 25.57
N ILE A 34 -30.59 17.76 24.73
CA ILE A 34 -29.67 17.49 23.62
C ILE A 34 -28.29 17.11 24.16
N LEU A 35 -27.84 17.74 25.25
CA LEU A 35 -26.55 17.43 25.87
C LEU A 35 -26.57 16.02 26.48
N GLU A 36 -27.64 15.68 27.22
CA GLU A 36 -27.84 14.34 27.79
C GLU A 36 -27.91 13.28 26.69
N GLU A 37 -28.71 13.48 25.64
CA GLU A 37 -28.85 12.53 24.53
C GLU A 37 -27.53 12.33 23.76
N THR A 38 -26.80 13.41 23.51
CA THR A 38 -25.50 13.35 22.80
C THR A 38 -24.48 12.55 23.61
N GLU A 39 -24.42 12.79 24.92
CA GLU A 39 -23.52 12.08 25.81
C GLU A 39 -23.94 10.60 26.01
N GLU A 40 -25.23 10.32 26.15
CA GLU A 40 -25.77 8.96 26.26
C GLU A 40 -25.43 8.13 25.01
N ASN A 41 -25.68 8.68 23.83
CA ASN A 41 -25.39 8.03 22.56
C ASN A 41 -23.89 7.72 22.41
N PHE A 42 -23.02 8.64 22.83
CA PHE A 42 -21.57 8.42 22.81
C PHE A 42 -21.16 7.21 23.66
N TYR A 43 -21.61 7.12 24.92
CA TYR A 43 -21.23 6.00 25.79
C TYR A 43 -21.93 4.68 25.45
N ARG A 44 -23.11 4.72 24.84
CA ARG A 44 -23.73 3.52 24.24
C ARG A 44 -22.83 2.94 23.16
N GLY A 45 -22.16 3.78 22.38
CA GLY A 45 -21.20 3.39 21.34
C GLY A 45 -21.37 4.11 20.01
N ALA A 46 -22.09 5.24 19.95
CA ALA A 46 -22.14 6.08 18.76
C ALA A 46 -20.76 6.71 18.45
N PRO A 47 -20.46 7.04 17.18
CA PRO A 47 -19.26 7.78 16.83
C PRO A 47 -19.17 9.11 17.60
N PRO A 48 -17.96 9.57 17.97
CA PRO A 48 -17.79 10.82 18.70
C PRO A 48 -18.19 12.03 17.85
N GLU A 49 -18.90 12.98 18.47
CA GLU A 49 -19.19 14.29 17.92
C GLU A 49 -18.38 15.38 18.63
N TRP A 50 -18.19 16.53 17.99
CA TRP A 50 -17.50 17.66 18.61
C TRP A 50 -18.16 18.11 19.91
N LEU A 51 -19.49 17.98 20.01
CA LEU A 51 -20.25 18.34 21.21
C LEU A 51 -19.88 17.48 22.42
N ASN A 52 -19.52 16.20 22.24
CA ASN A 52 -19.06 15.33 23.33
C ASN A 52 -17.81 15.87 24.03
N PHE A 53 -16.86 16.41 23.26
CA PHE A 53 -15.64 17.00 23.82
C PHE A 53 -15.93 18.31 24.55
N HIS A 54 -16.88 19.09 24.05
CA HIS A 54 -17.32 20.32 24.72
C HIS A 54 -18.04 20.03 26.04
N ILE A 55 -18.97 19.07 26.06
CA ILE A 55 -19.68 18.62 27.27
C ILE A 55 -18.66 18.24 28.35
N SER A 56 -17.68 17.41 28.00
CA SER A 56 -16.65 16.98 28.94
C SER A 56 -15.74 18.11 29.42
N GLU A 57 -15.36 19.07 28.54
CA GLU A 57 -14.58 20.25 28.97
C GLU A 57 -15.38 21.15 29.93
N GLN A 58 -16.69 21.33 29.71
CA GLN A 58 -17.52 22.13 30.63
C GLN A 58 -17.69 21.42 31.98
N ALA A 59 -17.95 20.12 31.98
CA ALA A 59 -18.07 19.35 33.22
C ALA A 59 -16.80 19.40 34.08
N GLU A 60 -15.63 19.35 33.44
CA GLU A 60 -14.33 19.51 34.13
C GLU A 60 -14.14 20.93 34.69
N LEU A 61 -14.47 21.97 33.90
CA LEU A 61 -14.33 23.37 34.32
C LEU A 61 -15.26 23.74 35.48
N ASP A 62 -16.48 23.22 35.48
CA ASP A 62 -17.48 23.46 36.52
C ASP A 62 -17.28 22.56 37.76
N GLY A 63 -16.29 21.65 37.72
CA GLY A 63 -16.01 20.69 38.78
C GLY A 63 -17.13 19.66 38.99
N THR A 64 -18.00 19.49 38.00
CA THR A 64 -19.16 18.58 38.04
C THR A 64 -18.84 17.20 37.47
N GLY A 65 -17.76 17.07 36.69
CA GLY A 65 -17.31 15.82 36.09
C GLY A 65 -15.79 15.67 36.04
N SER A 66 -15.36 14.48 35.66
CA SER A 66 -13.95 14.11 35.46
C SER A 66 -13.44 14.52 34.07
N PRO A 67 -12.12 14.73 33.92
CA PRO A 67 -11.51 15.07 32.63
C PRO A 67 -11.81 14.03 31.55
N PHE A 68 -11.85 14.47 30.29
CA PHE A 68 -12.03 13.55 29.17
C PHE A 68 -10.93 12.47 29.15
N ILE A 69 -11.32 11.20 29.09
CA ILE A 69 -10.37 10.08 29.14
C ILE A 69 -9.45 10.10 27.90
N LYS A 70 -8.16 10.30 28.13
CA LYS A 70 -7.12 10.20 27.12
C LYS A 70 -6.51 8.80 27.18
N ARG A 71 -6.65 8.02 26.11
CA ARG A 71 -5.97 6.74 25.96
C ARG A 71 -4.45 6.94 25.87
N ASP A 72 -3.64 5.95 26.23
CA ASP A 72 -2.16 6.01 26.32
C ASP A 72 -1.47 6.49 25.03
N GLY A 73 -2.08 6.23 23.87
CA GLY A 73 -1.59 6.72 22.58
C GLY A 73 -1.58 8.25 22.44
N TYR A 74 -2.33 8.98 23.27
CA TYR A 74 -2.49 10.44 23.18
C TYR A 74 -1.16 11.18 23.24
N ILE A 75 -0.36 10.94 24.29
CA ILE A 75 0.89 11.67 24.52
C ILE A 75 1.90 11.39 23.39
N LYS A 76 1.92 10.16 22.87
CA LYS A 76 2.77 9.82 21.72
C LYS A 76 2.32 10.56 20.45
N LEU A 77 1.03 10.61 20.15
CA LEU A 77 0.48 11.38 19.03
C LEU A 77 0.77 12.88 19.16
N GLU A 78 0.52 13.44 20.34
CA GLU A 78 0.77 14.85 20.65
C GLU A 78 2.24 15.21 20.43
N ASN A 79 3.17 14.38 20.94
CA ASN A 79 4.60 14.56 20.74
C ASN A 79 5.00 14.44 19.27
N GLN A 80 4.45 13.48 18.53
CA GLN A 80 4.70 13.33 17.10
C GLN A 80 4.21 14.57 16.32
N ILE A 81 3.00 15.06 16.58
CA ILE A 81 2.47 16.27 15.92
C ILE A 81 3.34 17.49 16.26
N HIS A 82 3.72 17.70 17.52
CA HIS A 82 4.62 18.79 17.91
C HIS A 82 5.98 18.71 17.22
N LYS A 83 6.57 17.51 17.10
CA LYS A 83 7.81 17.30 16.35
C LYS A 83 7.62 17.66 14.88
N LEU A 84 6.54 17.21 14.25
CA LEU A 84 6.28 17.43 12.82
C LEU A 84 6.02 18.90 12.45
N ARG A 85 5.62 19.73 13.41
CA ARG A 85 5.59 21.21 13.22
C ARG A 85 6.97 21.81 12.92
N LYS A 86 8.04 21.09 13.21
CA LYS A 86 9.43 21.45 12.91
C LYS A 86 9.98 20.77 11.65
N HIS A 87 9.24 19.83 11.07
CA HIS A 87 9.68 19.00 9.94
C HIS A 87 9.15 19.51 8.60
N PRO A 88 9.80 19.15 7.47
CA PRO A 88 9.42 19.57 6.13
C PRO A 88 7.95 19.31 5.71
N GLY A 89 7.31 20.34 5.15
CA GLY A 89 6.24 20.18 4.14
C GLY A 89 4.95 19.55 4.62
N ILE A 90 4.64 18.37 4.07
CA ILE A 90 3.44 17.60 4.39
C ILE A 90 3.86 16.35 5.15
N SER A 91 3.33 16.16 6.35
CA SER A 91 3.67 15.02 7.19
C SER A 91 2.48 14.11 7.42
N THR A 92 2.73 12.86 7.79
CA THR A 92 1.68 11.91 8.17
C THR A 92 2.00 11.27 9.50
N VAL A 93 1.01 11.24 10.38
CA VAL A 93 1.00 10.50 11.63
C VAL A 93 0.00 9.37 11.48
N LYS A 94 0.41 8.13 11.76
CA LYS A 94 -0.50 6.97 11.70
C LYS A 94 -0.92 6.58 13.11
N LEU A 95 -2.23 6.51 13.31
CA LEU A 95 -2.86 5.88 14.46
C LEU A 95 -3.45 4.56 13.97
N PHE A 96 -2.79 3.46 14.30
CA PHE A 96 -3.35 2.14 14.14
C PHE A 96 -4.20 1.79 15.35
N HIS A 97 -5.31 1.10 15.14
CA HIS A 97 -6.16 0.71 16.24
C HIS A 97 -6.99 -0.54 15.93
N GLN A 98 -7.24 -1.36 16.96
CA GLN A 98 -8.21 -2.45 16.86
C GLN A 98 -9.65 -1.89 16.80
N PRO A 99 -10.60 -2.56 16.12
CA PRO A 99 -11.99 -2.11 16.09
C PRO A 99 -12.60 -1.99 17.49
N GLY A 100 -13.29 -0.89 17.79
CA GLY A 100 -13.97 -0.70 19.09
C GLY A 100 -13.09 -0.15 20.22
N CYS A 101 -11.77 -0.08 20.09
CA CYS A 101 -10.90 0.41 21.18
C CYS A 101 -10.85 1.95 21.36
N GLY A 102 -11.63 2.72 20.60
CA GLY A 102 -11.69 4.18 20.72
C GLY A 102 -10.69 4.97 19.88
N GLY A 103 -10.11 4.38 18.82
CA GLY A 103 -9.12 5.05 17.96
C GLY A 103 -9.61 6.38 17.33
N THR A 104 -10.82 6.40 16.77
CA THR A 104 -11.42 7.64 16.22
C THR A 104 -11.63 8.70 17.31
N THR A 105 -12.07 8.30 18.50
CA THR A 105 -12.25 9.19 19.65
C THR A 105 -10.93 9.81 20.06
N LEU A 106 -9.86 9.02 20.13
CA LEU A 106 -8.52 9.51 20.42
C LEU A 106 -8.05 10.51 19.36
N ALA A 107 -8.23 10.21 18.07
CA ALA A 107 -7.84 11.09 16.98
C ALA A 107 -8.60 12.43 17.01
N MET A 108 -9.92 12.39 17.22
CA MET A 108 -10.73 13.60 17.33
C MET A 108 -10.40 14.39 18.60
N LYS A 109 -10.09 13.74 19.72
CA LYS A 109 -9.60 14.43 20.93
C LYS A 109 -8.31 15.20 20.66
N VAL A 110 -7.37 14.62 19.90
CA VAL A 110 -6.16 15.32 19.47
C VAL A 110 -6.51 16.55 18.62
N LEU A 111 -7.40 16.43 17.63
CA LEU A 111 -7.84 17.59 16.84
C LEU A 111 -8.47 18.69 17.69
N TRP A 112 -9.27 18.28 18.67
CA TRP A 112 -9.94 19.16 19.62
C TRP A 112 -8.94 19.93 20.48
N ASP A 113 -7.95 19.27 21.07
CA ASP A 113 -6.95 19.92 21.93
C ASP A 113 -6.02 20.85 21.11
N PHE A 114 -5.73 20.53 19.84
CA PHE A 114 -4.91 21.36 18.96
C PHE A 114 -5.67 22.50 18.26
N ARG A 115 -7.01 22.56 18.31
CA ARG A 115 -7.85 23.52 17.54
C ARG A 115 -7.46 25.00 17.71
N LYS A 116 -6.92 25.37 18.87
CA LYS A 116 -6.46 26.74 19.14
C LYS A 116 -5.10 27.04 18.53
N THR A 117 -4.24 26.02 18.33
CA THR A 117 -2.87 26.19 17.81
C THR A 117 -2.68 25.75 16.36
N LEU A 118 -3.57 24.93 15.81
CA LEU A 118 -3.58 24.45 14.41
C LEU A 118 -4.96 24.70 13.78
N ARG A 119 -5.08 24.59 12.46
CA ARG A 119 -6.39 24.54 11.79
C ARG A 119 -6.82 23.09 11.67
N SER A 120 -7.77 22.66 12.48
CA SER A 120 -8.18 21.26 12.56
C SER A 120 -9.37 20.99 11.65
N ALA A 121 -9.36 19.86 10.93
CA ALA A 121 -10.49 19.43 10.12
C ALA A 121 -10.55 17.90 9.98
N VAL A 122 -11.75 17.38 9.72
CA VAL A 122 -11.97 15.96 9.41
C VAL A 122 -12.40 15.84 7.96
N LEU A 123 -11.80 14.90 7.23
CA LEU A 123 -12.22 14.60 5.87
C LEU A 123 -13.56 13.83 5.89
N THR A 124 -14.64 14.49 5.48
CA THR A 124 -16.01 13.95 5.48
C THR A 124 -16.53 13.66 4.07
N GLY A 125 -15.97 14.32 3.06
CA GLY A 125 -16.34 14.15 1.66
C GLY A 125 -15.82 12.85 1.03
N SER A 126 -16.41 12.48 -0.12
CA SER A 126 -15.89 11.39 -0.94
C SER A 126 -14.46 11.70 -1.39
N THR A 127 -13.55 10.74 -1.23
CA THR A 127 -12.16 10.82 -1.70
C THR A 127 -12.01 10.72 -3.22
N SER A 128 -13.13 10.70 -3.96
CA SER A 128 -13.14 10.59 -5.42
C SER A 128 -12.62 11.86 -6.13
N ASP A 129 -12.62 13.03 -5.48
CA ASP A 129 -12.06 14.27 -6.01
C ASP A 129 -10.91 14.80 -5.13
N ILE A 130 -9.76 14.13 -5.22
CA ILE A 130 -8.54 14.46 -4.48
C ILE A 130 -8.05 15.88 -4.80
N THR A 131 -8.34 16.39 -6.00
CA THR A 131 -7.92 17.75 -6.40
C THR A 131 -8.72 18.80 -5.64
N LYS A 132 -10.05 18.62 -5.53
CA LYS A 132 -10.88 19.51 -4.73
C LYS A 132 -10.57 19.43 -3.24
N VAL A 133 -10.30 18.24 -2.70
CA VAL A 133 -9.83 18.10 -1.30
C VAL A 133 -8.53 18.88 -1.10
N ALA A 134 -7.57 18.78 -2.02
CA ALA A 134 -6.32 19.54 -1.95
C ALA A 134 -6.55 21.06 -2.03
N GLU A 135 -7.49 21.53 -2.85
CA GLU A 135 -7.89 22.94 -2.91
C GLU A 135 -8.44 23.42 -1.56
N GLU A 136 -9.37 22.65 -0.95
CA GLU A 136 -9.96 22.98 0.35
C GLU A 136 -8.91 22.99 1.48
N VAL A 137 -7.95 22.06 1.47
CA VAL A 137 -6.83 22.03 2.44
C VAL A 137 -5.90 23.23 2.26
N VAL A 138 -5.53 23.58 1.01
CA VAL A 138 -4.68 24.76 0.75
C VAL A 138 -5.41 26.04 1.13
N HIS A 139 -6.70 26.14 0.83
CA HIS A 139 -7.53 27.27 1.24
C HIS A 139 -7.57 27.39 2.77
N LEU A 140 -7.77 26.27 3.48
CA LEU A 140 -7.73 26.24 4.93
C LEU A 140 -6.34 26.62 5.45
N PHE A 141 -5.24 26.26 4.79
CA PHE A 141 -3.89 26.68 5.18
C PHE A 141 -3.66 28.19 5.02
N THR A 142 -4.21 28.81 3.97
CA THR A 142 -3.99 30.23 3.63
C THR A 142 -5.09 31.19 4.07
N ALA A 143 -6.20 30.72 4.66
CA ALA A 143 -7.29 31.58 5.13
C ALA A 143 -6.80 32.71 6.06
N GLY A 144 -7.44 33.89 6.04
CA GLY A 144 -7.00 35.08 6.80
C GLY A 144 -6.25 36.10 5.95
N SER A 145 -5.58 37.06 6.60
CA SER A 145 -4.76 38.08 5.94
C SER A 145 -3.41 37.52 5.49
N GLN A 146 -2.73 38.26 4.62
CA GLN A 146 -1.39 37.90 4.14
C GLN A 146 -0.41 37.80 5.32
N GLY A 147 0.04 36.58 5.63
CA GLY A 147 0.90 36.28 6.79
C GLY A 147 0.24 35.35 7.83
N ASP A 148 -1.08 35.15 7.79
CA ASP A 148 -1.83 34.33 8.76
C ASP A 148 -1.82 32.82 8.45
N GLN A 149 -0.81 32.35 7.72
CA GLN A 149 -0.66 30.93 7.42
C GLN A 149 -0.61 30.12 8.72
N LYS A 150 -1.36 29.02 8.76
CA LYS A 150 -1.41 28.14 9.92
C LYS A 150 -1.52 26.69 9.46
N THR A 151 -0.60 25.85 9.93
CA THR A 151 -0.57 24.43 9.62
C THR A 151 -1.94 23.77 9.87
N VAL A 152 -2.37 22.98 8.90
CA VAL A 152 -3.62 22.21 8.96
C VAL A 152 -3.36 20.86 9.63
N LEU A 153 -4.20 20.46 10.59
CA LEU A 153 -4.25 19.11 11.13
C LEU A 153 -5.49 18.42 10.56
N LEU A 154 -5.28 17.51 9.61
CA LEU A 154 -6.38 16.85 8.89
C LEU A 154 -6.50 15.39 9.32
N LEU A 155 -7.64 15.03 9.91
CA LEU A 155 -7.98 13.63 10.18
C LEU A 155 -8.48 12.96 8.89
N VAL A 156 -7.80 11.89 8.50
CA VAL A 156 -8.14 11.05 7.35
C VAL A 156 -8.42 9.63 7.83
N ASN A 157 -9.58 9.10 7.49
CA ASN A 157 -9.93 7.71 7.79
C ASN A 157 -9.37 6.79 6.68
N GLY A 158 -8.32 6.03 7.00
CA GLY A 158 -7.67 5.08 6.10
C GLY A 158 -6.52 5.63 5.25
N VAL A 159 -5.74 4.70 4.65
CA VAL A 159 -4.43 4.99 4.01
C VAL A 159 -4.52 5.30 2.52
N GLN A 160 -5.61 4.88 1.87
CA GLN A 160 -5.66 4.64 0.42
C GLN A 160 -5.47 5.89 -0.46
N VAL A 161 -5.56 7.08 0.12
CA VAL A 161 -5.60 8.38 -0.58
C VAL A 161 -4.46 9.31 -0.15
N LEU A 162 -3.66 8.92 0.85
CA LEU A 162 -2.68 9.83 1.47
C LEU A 162 -1.62 10.32 0.47
N GLU A 163 -1.00 9.43 -0.29
CA GLU A 163 0.06 9.80 -1.24
C GLU A 163 -0.45 10.70 -2.37
N ASP A 164 -1.55 10.32 -3.01
CA ASP A 164 -2.17 11.12 -4.07
C ASP A 164 -2.60 12.50 -3.55
N LEU A 165 -3.13 12.56 -2.32
CA LEU A 165 -3.51 13.81 -1.67
C LEU A 165 -2.29 14.68 -1.38
N GLN A 166 -1.20 14.11 -0.86
CA GLN A 166 0.06 14.84 -0.65
C GLN A 166 0.57 15.45 -1.96
N VAL A 167 0.66 14.64 -3.03
CA VAL A 167 1.10 15.11 -4.37
C VAL A 167 0.17 16.20 -4.91
N SER A 168 -1.14 16.04 -4.71
CA SER A 168 -2.14 17.03 -5.13
C SER A 168 -1.98 18.38 -4.41
N ILE A 169 -1.77 18.35 -3.09
CA ILE A 169 -1.54 19.55 -2.26
C ILE A 169 -0.24 20.25 -2.69
N MET A 170 0.86 19.52 -2.84
CA MET A 170 2.14 20.10 -3.29
C MET A 170 2.01 20.80 -4.64
N ARG A 171 1.34 20.15 -5.60
CA ARG A 171 1.09 20.71 -6.93
C ARG A 171 0.21 21.95 -6.87
N MET A 172 -0.80 21.97 -6.01
CA MET A 172 -1.66 23.14 -5.81
C MET A 172 -0.85 24.35 -5.30
N ILE A 173 0.02 24.13 -4.31
CA ILE A 173 0.91 25.17 -3.76
C ILE A 173 1.85 25.69 -4.84
N ALA A 174 2.49 24.79 -5.60
CA ALA A 174 3.39 25.16 -6.69
C ALA A 174 2.68 25.99 -7.77
N ASN A 175 1.48 25.57 -8.20
CA ASN A 175 0.71 26.26 -9.23
C ASN A 175 0.23 27.65 -8.77
N GLN A 176 -0.14 27.79 -7.49
CA GLN A 176 -0.56 29.06 -6.90
C GLN A 176 0.63 29.91 -6.43
N LYS A 177 1.88 29.43 -6.58
CA LYS A 177 3.11 30.11 -6.16
C LYS A 177 3.08 30.55 -4.69
N ILE A 178 2.50 29.72 -3.83
CA ILE A 178 2.38 30.02 -2.40
C ILE A 178 3.75 29.84 -1.74
N VAL A 179 4.23 30.89 -1.07
CA VAL A 179 5.44 30.82 -0.23
C VAL A 179 5.06 30.26 1.14
N THR A 180 5.66 29.13 1.51
CA THR A 180 5.41 28.41 2.75
C THR A 180 6.48 28.71 3.79
N GLY A 181 6.10 29.38 4.88
CA GLY A 181 6.98 29.64 6.04
C GLY A 181 6.96 28.53 7.10
N MET A 182 6.00 27.61 7.01
CA MET A 182 5.76 26.54 7.97
C MET A 182 5.21 25.29 7.27
N PRO A 183 5.14 24.13 7.96
CA PRO A 183 4.53 22.93 7.39
C PRO A 183 3.07 23.19 7.01
N VAL A 184 2.66 22.67 5.86
CA VAL A 184 1.33 22.96 5.30
C VAL A 184 0.28 22.17 6.04
N VAL A 185 0.47 20.85 6.11
CA VAL A 185 -0.52 19.93 6.66
C VAL A 185 0.15 18.75 7.36
N VAL A 186 -0.42 18.36 8.50
CA VAL A 186 -0.15 17.10 9.19
C VAL A 186 -1.40 16.24 9.00
N LEU A 187 -1.24 15.14 8.26
CA LEU A 187 -2.28 14.15 8.02
C LEU A 187 -2.29 13.16 9.20
N LEU A 188 -3.33 13.19 10.02
CA LEU A 188 -3.56 12.17 11.03
C LEU A 188 -4.38 11.04 10.39
N SER A 189 -3.71 9.94 10.03
CA SER A 189 -4.32 8.79 9.40
C SER A 189 -4.77 7.78 10.46
N CYS A 190 -6.07 7.65 10.66
CA CYS A 190 -6.65 6.63 11.54
C CYS A 190 -6.88 5.34 10.74
N ILE A 191 -6.21 4.25 11.12
CA ILE A 191 -6.15 2.98 10.38
C ILE A 191 -6.59 1.84 11.30
N ARG A 192 -7.49 1.00 10.81
CA ARG A 192 -7.93 -0.20 11.53
C ARG A 192 -7.05 -1.37 11.16
N GLU A 193 -6.47 -1.99 12.16
CA GLU A 193 -5.70 -3.22 12.01
C GLU A 193 -5.96 -4.12 13.22
N ASP A 194 -6.09 -5.42 12.97
CA ASP A 194 -6.40 -6.40 14.02
C ASP A 194 -5.15 -6.75 14.86
N ALA A 195 -3.95 -6.50 14.34
CA ALA A 195 -2.67 -6.86 14.96
C ALA A 195 -1.65 -5.72 14.89
N ASP A 196 -0.78 -5.64 15.90
CA ASP A 196 0.33 -4.68 15.92
C ASP A 196 1.37 -5.07 14.87
N LEU A 197 1.58 -4.17 13.91
CA LEU A 197 2.53 -4.34 12.81
C LEU A 197 3.99 -4.13 13.23
N LYS A 198 4.30 -4.02 14.54
CA LYS A 198 5.64 -3.75 15.09
C LYS A 198 6.28 -2.55 14.41
N SER A 199 5.66 -1.38 14.58
CA SER A 199 6.11 -0.12 13.99
C SER A 199 6.32 0.96 15.06
N ASP A 200 7.09 2.00 14.75
CA ASP A 200 7.23 3.19 15.61
C ASP A 200 5.94 4.02 15.70
N ASP A 201 4.91 3.69 14.91
CA ASP A 201 3.61 4.37 14.91
C ASP A 201 2.82 4.08 16.20
N VAL A 202 1.69 4.77 16.39
CA VAL A 202 0.84 4.57 17.56
C VAL A 202 -0.13 3.42 17.28
N PHE A 203 -0.10 2.37 18.11
CA PHE A 203 -1.04 1.25 18.05
C PHE A 203 -1.92 1.25 19.31
N LEU A 204 -3.24 1.38 19.11
CA LEU A 204 -4.22 1.33 20.19
C LEU A 204 -4.90 -0.05 20.20
N GLN A 205 -4.74 -0.77 21.30
CA GLN A 205 -5.19 -2.15 21.45
C GLN A 205 -6.35 -2.30 22.44
N GLU A 206 -6.97 -3.47 22.43
CA GLU A 206 -8.02 -3.95 23.35
C GLU A 206 -7.45 -4.32 24.73
N VAL A 207 -6.52 -3.51 25.24
CA VAL A 207 -5.95 -3.62 26.59
C VAL A 207 -5.72 -2.22 27.13
N LEU A 208 -6.11 -2.00 28.39
CA LEU A 208 -5.89 -0.77 29.14
C LEU A 208 -4.67 -0.85 30.06
N SER A 209 -3.93 0.25 30.17
CA SER A 209 -2.96 0.43 31.26
C SER A 209 -3.64 0.68 32.60
N ASP A 210 -2.88 0.57 33.69
CA ASP A 210 -3.43 0.81 35.03
C ASP A 210 -3.87 2.27 35.22
N SER A 211 -3.22 3.22 34.55
CA SER A 211 -3.66 4.62 34.53
C SER A 211 -4.99 4.78 33.80
N GLU A 212 -5.14 4.14 32.63
CA GLU A 212 -6.40 4.18 31.88
C GLU A 212 -7.54 3.56 32.69
N LYS A 213 -7.30 2.39 33.32
CA LYS A 213 -8.30 1.72 34.17
C LYS A 213 -8.81 2.65 35.28
N ASN A 214 -7.91 3.39 35.95
CA ASN A 214 -8.30 4.34 36.99
C ASN A 214 -9.20 5.44 36.42
N HIS A 215 -8.83 6.07 35.31
CA HIS A 215 -9.66 7.10 34.67
C HIS A 215 -11.03 6.57 34.23
N PHE A 216 -11.10 5.34 33.69
CA PHE A 216 -12.36 4.71 33.35
C PHE A 216 -13.22 4.39 34.59
N ASN A 217 -12.60 4.01 35.71
CA ASN A 217 -13.32 3.78 36.96
C ASN A 217 -13.88 5.07 37.57
N ASP A 218 -13.10 6.15 37.55
CA ASP A 218 -13.54 7.48 38.02
C ASP A 218 -14.72 7.97 37.16
N LYS A 219 -14.60 7.86 35.84
CA LYS A 219 -15.69 8.22 34.92
C LYS A 219 -16.92 7.34 35.13
N LYS A 220 -16.76 6.05 35.43
CA LYS A 220 -17.89 5.18 35.75
C LYS A 220 -18.63 5.63 37.02
N ALA A 221 -17.91 6.06 38.04
CA ALA A 221 -18.52 6.58 39.26
C ALA A 221 -19.33 7.85 39.00
N GLU A 222 -18.80 8.74 38.16
CA GLU A 222 -19.51 9.94 37.68
C GLU A 222 -20.78 9.58 36.89
N LEU A 223 -20.67 8.72 35.88
CA LEU A 223 -21.80 8.34 35.04
C LEU A 223 -22.90 7.65 35.86
N ASN A 224 -22.54 6.76 36.80
CA ASN A 224 -23.51 6.13 37.69
C ASN A 224 -24.29 7.15 38.53
N LYS A 225 -23.64 8.25 38.96
CA LYS A 225 -24.29 9.32 39.73
C LYS A 225 -25.25 10.13 38.86
N GLN A 226 -24.91 10.34 37.59
CA GLN A 226 -25.68 11.17 36.66
C GLN A 226 -26.85 10.42 36.00
N TYR A 227 -26.61 9.17 35.57
CA TYR A 227 -27.52 8.41 34.71
C TYR A 227 -28.16 7.20 35.40
N GLY A 228 -27.71 6.84 36.61
CA GLY A 228 -28.23 5.69 37.36
C GLY A 228 -28.18 4.39 36.55
N ASP A 229 -29.29 3.67 36.51
CA ASP A 229 -29.39 2.37 35.85
C ASP A 229 -29.19 2.40 34.33
N LYS A 230 -29.37 3.57 33.67
CA LYS A 230 -29.10 3.71 32.24
C LYS A 230 -27.65 3.35 31.88
N CYS A 231 -26.71 3.52 32.82
CA CYS A 231 -25.29 3.19 32.62
C CYS A 231 -25.05 1.73 32.25
N GLN A 232 -25.95 0.81 32.61
CA GLN A 232 -25.82 -0.60 32.27
C GLN A 232 -25.83 -0.83 30.74
N ARG A 233 -26.49 0.05 29.98
CA ARG A 233 -26.62 0.01 28.52
C ARG A 233 -25.47 0.71 27.79
N PHE A 234 -24.53 1.32 28.51
CA PHE A 234 -23.40 2.05 27.93
C PHE A 234 -22.30 1.08 27.47
N HIS A 235 -22.63 0.16 26.56
CA HIS A 235 -21.74 -0.94 26.18
C HIS A 235 -20.44 -0.45 25.54
N GLY A 236 -20.48 0.61 24.72
CA GLY A 236 -19.28 1.25 24.17
C GLY A 236 -18.29 1.64 25.27
N PHE A 237 -18.79 2.22 26.38
CA PHE A 237 -17.97 2.58 27.54
C PHE A 237 -17.61 1.38 28.43
N ASN A 238 -18.60 0.56 28.83
CA ASN A 238 -18.44 -0.51 29.80
C ASN A 238 -17.50 -1.62 29.32
N ILE A 239 -17.44 -1.89 28.02
CA ILE A 239 -16.47 -2.85 27.45
C ILE A 239 -15.05 -2.33 27.67
N MET A 240 -14.78 -1.05 27.38
CA MET A 240 -13.47 -0.47 27.66
C MET A 240 -13.19 -0.43 29.16
N GLN A 241 -14.14 0.05 29.98
CA GLN A 241 -13.97 0.16 31.44
C GLN A 241 -13.70 -1.18 32.11
N SER A 242 -14.33 -2.27 31.64
CA SER A 242 -14.07 -3.63 32.13
C SER A 242 -12.78 -4.25 31.58
N ASN A 243 -11.97 -3.46 30.84
CA ASN A 243 -10.77 -3.90 30.14
C ASN A 243 -11.07 -5.07 29.18
N PHE A 244 -12.10 -4.91 28.37
CA PHE A 244 -12.55 -5.86 27.35
C PHE A 244 -12.87 -7.25 27.93
N SER A 245 -13.48 -7.27 29.12
CA SER A 245 -13.80 -8.51 29.84
C SER A 245 -14.73 -9.41 29.04
N GLU A 246 -14.28 -10.62 28.73
CA GLU A 246 -15.10 -11.64 28.07
C GLU A 246 -16.35 -11.98 28.89
N ALA A 247 -16.23 -12.04 30.22
CA ALA A 247 -17.36 -12.31 31.11
C ALA A 247 -18.44 -11.21 31.00
N TYR A 248 -18.04 -9.93 30.94
CA TYR A 248 -18.99 -8.83 30.71
C TYR A 248 -19.69 -8.96 29.35
N ILE A 249 -18.92 -9.25 28.30
CA ILE A 249 -19.46 -9.39 26.94
C ILE A 249 -20.45 -10.55 26.86
N GLN A 250 -20.11 -11.71 27.41
CA GLN A 250 -20.97 -12.89 27.46
C GLN A 250 -22.27 -12.64 28.24
N GLU A 251 -22.20 -11.86 29.32
CA GLU A 251 -23.37 -11.49 30.11
C GLU A 251 -24.29 -10.52 29.34
N ALA A 252 -23.71 -9.48 28.72
CA ALA A 252 -24.46 -8.54 27.88
C ALA A 252 -25.17 -9.24 26.72
N CYS A 253 -24.54 -10.26 26.14
CA CYS A 253 -25.07 -11.05 25.02
C CYS A 253 -25.98 -12.23 25.45
N SER A 254 -26.29 -12.38 26.74
CA SER A 254 -27.03 -13.53 27.28
C SER A 254 -28.40 -13.76 26.63
N VAL A 255 -29.05 -12.71 26.12
CA VAL A 255 -30.30 -12.78 25.34
C VAL A 255 -30.19 -13.73 24.13
N PHE A 256 -28.99 -13.90 23.56
CA PHE A 256 -28.80 -14.83 22.44
C PHE A 256 -28.72 -16.31 22.86
N LYS A 257 -28.48 -16.62 24.15
CA LYS A 257 -28.40 -18.01 24.65
C LYS A 257 -29.77 -18.72 24.66
N THR A 258 -30.86 -17.96 24.68
CA THR A 258 -32.23 -18.48 24.78
C THR A 258 -32.88 -18.71 23.41
N ILE A 259 -32.21 -18.34 22.32
CA ILE A 259 -32.68 -18.54 20.95
C ILE A 259 -32.68 -20.04 20.63
N LYS A 260 -33.80 -20.54 20.11
CA LYS A 260 -33.93 -21.91 19.62
C LYS A 260 -34.09 -21.93 18.11
N GLU A 261 -33.58 -22.99 17.48
CA GLU A 261 -33.61 -23.22 16.03
C GLU A 261 -35.03 -23.20 15.42
N THR A 262 -36.06 -23.49 16.23
CA THR A 262 -37.47 -23.52 15.78
C THR A 262 -38.11 -22.13 15.77
N GLY A 263 -38.27 -21.56 14.57
CA GLY A 263 -39.09 -20.36 14.32
C GLY A 263 -38.41 -19.06 14.76
N ILE A 264 -37.32 -18.68 14.08
CA ILE A 264 -36.62 -17.40 14.31
C ILE A 264 -37.62 -16.25 14.13
N GLN A 265 -37.91 -15.54 15.22
CA GLN A 265 -38.70 -14.31 15.19
C GLN A 265 -37.95 -13.22 14.41
N GLU A 266 -38.68 -12.30 13.79
CA GLU A 266 -38.14 -11.22 12.95
C GLU A 266 -37.12 -10.37 13.73
N LYS A 267 -37.39 -10.10 15.02
CA LYS A 267 -36.47 -9.38 15.91
C LYS A 267 -35.12 -10.10 16.05
N THR A 268 -35.14 -11.42 16.19
CA THR A 268 -33.94 -12.24 16.28
C THR A 268 -33.19 -12.27 14.95
N GLN A 269 -33.91 -12.33 13.83
CA GLN A 269 -33.30 -12.32 12.50
C GLN A 269 -32.58 -11.00 12.22
N LEU A 270 -33.20 -9.86 12.52
CA LEU A 270 -32.56 -8.55 12.38
C LEU A 270 -31.32 -8.43 13.27
N ALA A 271 -31.41 -8.85 14.54
CA ALA A 271 -30.28 -8.86 15.46
C ALA A 271 -29.14 -9.77 14.95
N ALA A 272 -29.46 -10.89 14.30
CA ALA A 272 -28.50 -11.77 13.67
C ALA A 272 -27.79 -11.11 12.47
N PHE A 273 -28.52 -10.39 11.63
CA PHE A 273 -27.95 -9.66 10.49
C PHE A 273 -26.97 -8.57 10.94
N LEU A 274 -27.37 -7.76 11.93
CA LEU A 274 -26.51 -6.71 12.50
C LEU A 274 -25.26 -7.31 13.15
N SER A 275 -25.42 -8.39 13.92
CA SER A 275 -24.31 -9.12 14.55
C SER A 275 -23.33 -9.65 13.53
N LEU A 276 -23.81 -10.33 12.47
CA LEU A 276 -22.96 -10.87 11.42
C LEU A 276 -22.20 -9.76 10.69
N LEU A 277 -22.91 -8.72 10.24
CA LEU A 277 -22.30 -7.60 9.53
C LEU A 277 -21.22 -6.93 10.37
N ASN A 278 -21.49 -6.62 11.64
CA ASN A 278 -20.53 -5.92 12.48
C ASN A 278 -19.37 -6.80 12.97
N ALA A 279 -19.55 -8.12 13.07
CA ALA A 279 -18.47 -9.04 13.41
C ALA A 279 -17.45 -9.21 12.27
N TYR A 280 -17.89 -9.17 11.00
CA TYR A 280 -17.02 -9.39 9.82
C TYR A 280 -16.69 -8.11 9.04
N VAL A 281 -17.44 -7.04 9.25
CA VAL A 281 -17.24 -5.70 8.67
C VAL A 281 -17.45 -4.66 9.76
N PRO A 282 -16.44 -4.37 10.60
CA PRO A 282 -16.58 -3.37 11.66
C PRO A 282 -17.00 -2.00 11.11
N ASP A 283 -18.01 -1.39 11.73
CA ASP A 283 -18.73 -0.15 11.31
C ASP A 283 -19.64 -0.25 10.08
N SER A 284 -19.93 -1.47 9.63
CA SER A 284 -21.12 -1.65 8.82
C SER A 284 -22.38 -1.21 9.57
N TYR A 285 -23.42 -0.91 8.84
CA TYR A 285 -24.72 -0.53 9.38
C TYR A 285 -25.81 -0.92 8.40
N LEU A 286 -27.04 -0.99 8.88
CA LEU A 286 -28.24 -0.99 8.05
C LEU A 286 -28.92 0.36 8.19
N LEU A 287 -29.62 0.81 7.15
CA LEU A 287 -30.51 1.96 7.28
C LEU A 287 -31.74 1.53 8.08
N GLU A 288 -32.33 2.46 8.85
CA GLU A 288 -33.54 2.17 9.62
C GLU A 288 -34.66 1.63 8.71
N SER A 289 -34.83 2.18 7.52
CA SER A 289 -35.74 1.69 6.48
C SER A 289 -35.54 0.19 6.16
N GLN A 290 -34.28 -0.24 6.00
CA GLN A 290 -33.93 -1.64 5.75
C GLN A 290 -34.23 -2.54 6.94
N CYS A 291 -34.02 -2.05 8.16
CA CYS A 291 -34.38 -2.77 9.38
C CYS A 291 -35.90 -2.99 9.45
N LEU A 292 -36.69 -1.97 9.13
CA LEU A 292 -38.15 -2.05 9.09
C LEU A 292 -38.65 -3.04 8.02
N ASP A 293 -37.97 -3.13 6.87
CA ASP A 293 -38.36 -4.05 5.80
C ASP A 293 -38.23 -5.54 6.20
N VAL A 294 -37.32 -5.88 7.12
CA VAL A 294 -37.23 -7.23 7.70
C VAL A 294 -38.54 -7.62 8.39
N PHE A 295 -39.17 -6.68 9.09
CA PHE A 295 -40.46 -6.91 9.76
C PHE A 295 -41.65 -6.91 8.77
N LYS A 296 -41.55 -6.19 7.64
CA LYS A 296 -42.61 -6.16 6.62
C LYS A 296 -42.69 -7.45 5.81
N HIS A 297 -41.56 -8.03 5.42
CA HIS A 297 -41.51 -9.22 4.57
C HIS A 297 -42.02 -10.51 5.25
N ALA A 298 -42.17 -10.50 6.57
CA ALA A 298 -42.74 -11.62 7.34
C ALA A 298 -44.28 -11.59 7.41
N ASN A 299 -44.92 -10.44 7.18
CA ASN A 299 -46.35 -10.22 7.39
C ASN A 299 -47.20 -10.43 6.11
N TYR A 300 -47.17 -11.63 5.51
CA TYR A 300 -48.21 -12.01 4.52
C TYR A 300 -49.43 -12.70 5.15
N SER A 301 -49.51 -12.82 6.48
CA SER A 301 -50.66 -13.44 7.15
C SER A 301 -51.01 -12.72 8.46
N HIS A 302 -52.01 -11.84 8.39
CA HIS A 302 -52.78 -11.30 9.52
C HIS A 302 -52.06 -10.40 10.54
N ARG A 303 -52.18 -9.07 10.37
CA ARG A 303 -52.56 -8.09 11.43
C ARG A 303 -52.68 -6.67 10.87
N ASP A 304 -53.83 -6.02 11.13
CA ASP A 304 -54.11 -4.59 10.95
C ASP A 304 -53.38 -3.74 12.02
N ILE A 305 -52.04 -3.74 12.04
CA ILE A 305 -51.27 -2.83 12.91
C ILE A 305 -50.45 -1.91 12.00
N SER A 306 -50.69 -0.60 12.09
CA SER A 306 -49.82 0.42 11.49
C SER A 306 -48.43 0.33 12.13
N LEU A 307 -47.49 -0.31 11.43
CA LEU A 307 -46.06 -0.32 11.79
C LEU A 307 -45.44 1.09 11.79
N GLU A 308 -46.20 2.11 11.40
CA GLU A 308 -45.81 3.53 11.36
C GLU A 308 -45.71 4.16 12.76
N ASP A 309 -46.32 3.57 13.80
CA ASP A 309 -46.41 4.14 15.15
C ASP A 309 -45.47 3.49 16.20
N ILE A 310 -44.72 2.44 15.85
CA ILE A 310 -43.85 1.69 16.79
C ILE A 310 -42.38 1.99 16.48
N SER A 311 -41.60 2.37 17.49
CA SER A 311 -40.16 2.63 17.29
C SER A 311 -39.39 1.33 17.01
N LEU A 312 -38.26 1.44 16.29
CA LEU A 312 -37.40 0.27 16.02
C LEU A 312 -36.86 -0.34 17.32
N GLU A 313 -36.62 0.48 18.34
CA GLU A 313 -36.14 0.04 19.65
C GLU A 313 -37.20 -0.83 20.35
N ASP A 314 -38.48 -0.44 20.27
CA ASP A 314 -39.60 -1.22 20.82
C ASP A 314 -39.78 -2.56 20.08
N MET A 315 -39.55 -2.60 18.77
CA MET A 315 -39.63 -3.85 17.98
C MET A 315 -38.48 -4.83 18.28
N LEU A 316 -37.30 -4.31 18.62
CA LEU A 316 -36.13 -5.11 18.98
C LEU A 316 -36.21 -5.63 20.42
N ASP A 317 -36.98 -4.97 21.29
CA ASP A 317 -37.35 -5.45 22.62
C ASP A 317 -36.11 -5.85 23.45
N ASP A 318 -35.93 -7.15 23.74
CA ASP A 318 -34.78 -7.71 24.47
C ASP A 318 -33.42 -7.43 23.82
N PHE A 319 -33.37 -7.09 22.53
CA PHE A 319 -32.12 -6.77 21.80
C PHE A 319 -31.78 -5.28 21.78
N SER A 320 -32.70 -4.41 22.24
CA SER A 320 -32.60 -2.95 22.11
C SER A 320 -31.33 -2.36 22.76
N HIS A 321 -30.88 -2.91 23.88
CA HIS A 321 -29.66 -2.44 24.56
C HIS A 321 -28.38 -2.73 23.76
N LEU A 322 -28.37 -3.76 22.91
CA LEU A 322 -27.21 -4.14 22.11
C LEU A 322 -27.09 -3.39 20.78
N ILE A 323 -28.07 -2.55 20.45
CA ILE A 323 -28.19 -1.87 19.17
C ILE A 323 -28.19 -0.35 19.40
N ILE A 324 -27.62 0.37 18.43
CA ILE A 324 -27.54 1.83 18.42
C ILE A 324 -28.04 2.35 17.08
N THR A 325 -28.89 3.37 17.15
CA THR A 325 -29.36 4.15 16.02
C THR A 325 -28.63 5.50 15.99
N ILE A 326 -27.98 5.80 14.87
CA ILE A 326 -27.14 6.99 14.68
C ILE A 326 -27.73 7.86 13.58
N GLN A 327 -27.90 9.15 13.85
CA GLN A 327 -28.34 10.13 12.86
C GLN A 327 -27.32 11.27 12.78
N GLN A 328 -26.80 11.58 11.59
CA GLN A 328 -25.83 12.66 11.39
C GLN A 328 -26.40 13.71 10.42
N GLY A 329 -26.57 14.96 10.89
CA GLY A 329 -26.82 16.11 10.03
C GLY A 329 -28.05 16.01 9.11
N GLY A 330 -29.14 15.39 9.57
CA GLY A 330 -30.36 15.20 8.78
C GLY A 330 -30.30 14.04 7.77
N SER A 331 -29.25 13.21 7.82
CA SER A 331 -29.19 11.97 7.04
C SER A 331 -30.20 10.93 7.54
N GLU A 332 -30.44 9.91 6.71
CA GLU A 332 -31.17 8.71 7.12
C GLU A 332 -30.48 8.04 8.32
N LYS A 333 -31.30 7.49 9.25
CA LYS A 333 -30.79 6.85 10.46
C LYS A 333 -30.09 5.53 10.15
N ARG A 334 -28.98 5.29 10.83
CA ARG A 334 -28.09 4.12 10.66
C ARG A 334 -28.13 3.27 11.91
N VAL A 335 -28.41 1.99 11.77
CA VAL A 335 -28.58 1.02 12.84
C VAL A 335 -27.43 0.04 12.82
N ARG A 336 -26.81 -0.21 13.99
CA ARG A 336 -25.70 -1.16 14.15
C ARG A 336 -25.62 -1.70 15.57
N MET A 337 -24.84 -2.77 15.77
CA MET A 337 -24.48 -3.29 17.09
C MET A 337 -23.64 -2.26 17.86
N ALA A 338 -23.83 -2.21 19.18
CA ALA A 338 -23.18 -1.25 20.06
C ALA A 338 -21.65 -1.39 20.07
N HIS A 339 -21.14 -2.60 19.89
CA HIS A 339 -19.70 -2.87 19.86
C HIS A 339 -19.35 -4.08 18.97
N PRO A 340 -18.21 -4.08 18.25
CA PRO A 340 -17.77 -5.22 17.44
C PRO A 340 -17.61 -6.53 18.23
N LEU A 341 -17.11 -6.47 19.47
CA LEU A 341 -16.98 -7.65 20.34
C LEU A 341 -18.34 -8.24 20.75
N ILE A 342 -19.37 -7.40 20.96
CA ILE A 342 -20.74 -7.87 21.16
C ILE A 342 -21.20 -8.59 19.89
N ALA A 343 -21.04 -7.97 18.73
CA ALA A 343 -21.42 -8.57 17.45
C ALA A 343 -20.75 -9.94 17.21
N GLN A 344 -19.46 -10.06 17.56
CA GLN A 344 -18.73 -11.33 17.49
C GLN A 344 -19.30 -12.37 18.46
N CYS A 345 -19.49 -12.01 19.73
CA CYS A 345 -20.03 -12.92 20.74
C CYS A 345 -21.46 -13.38 20.36
N CYS A 346 -22.34 -12.48 19.95
CA CYS A 346 -23.67 -12.82 19.44
C CYS A 346 -23.61 -13.79 18.26
N THR A 347 -22.68 -13.57 17.31
CA THR A 347 -22.46 -14.47 16.17
C THR A 347 -21.98 -15.87 16.60
N GLU A 348 -21.22 -15.96 17.68
CA GLU A 348 -20.75 -17.23 18.24
C GLU A 348 -21.88 -17.96 18.98
N LEU A 349 -22.61 -17.27 19.87
CA LEU A 349 -23.74 -17.83 20.60
C LEU A 349 -24.86 -18.33 19.68
N MET A 350 -25.18 -17.58 18.61
CA MET A 350 -26.14 -18.03 17.60
C MET A 350 -25.71 -19.32 16.91
N ALA A 351 -24.42 -19.42 16.57
CA ALA A 351 -23.90 -20.62 15.93
C ALA A 351 -23.94 -21.83 16.86
N GLU A 352 -23.69 -21.65 18.16
CA GLU A 352 -23.86 -22.69 19.19
C GLU A 352 -25.32 -23.11 19.35
N ALA A 353 -26.27 -22.18 19.15
CA ALA A 353 -27.70 -22.41 19.15
C ALA A 353 -28.25 -23.01 17.83
N GLY A 354 -27.39 -23.36 16.87
CA GLY A 354 -27.75 -23.95 15.58
C GLY A 354 -28.01 -22.94 14.45
N VAL A 355 -27.98 -21.63 14.74
CA VAL A 355 -28.11 -20.58 13.72
C VAL A 355 -26.74 -20.31 13.10
N THR A 356 -26.42 -21.02 12.02
CA THR A 356 -25.10 -20.98 11.39
C THR A 356 -24.77 -19.62 10.77
N ARG A 357 -23.46 -19.36 10.56
CA ARG A 357 -23.01 -18.12 9.91
C ARG A 357 -23.39 -18.11 8.45
N SER A 358 -23.30 -19.27 7.78
CA SER A 358 -23.70 -19.39 6.38
C SER A 358 -25.19 -19.16 6.19
N ASP A 359 -26.06 -19.71 7.04
CA ASP A 359 -27.50 -19.50 6.92
C ASP A 359 -27.91 -18.08 7.28
N THR A 360 -27.30 -17.49 8.31
CA THR A 360 -27.49 -16.06 8.63
C THR A 360 -27.09 -15.18 7.45
N ALA A 361 -25.95 -15.46 6.80
CA ALA A 361 -25.49 -14.71 5.63
C ALA A 361 -26.44 -14.88 4.43
N LYS A 362 -26.88 -16.11 4.13
CA LYS A 362 -27.85 -16.37 3.05
C LYS A 362 -29.17 -15.66 3.30
N ASN A 363 -29.69 -15.74 4.53
CA ASN A 363 -30.92 -15.07 4.91
C ASN A 363 -30.78 -13.55 4.81
N LEU A 364 -29.64 -12.98 5.16
CA LEU A 364 -29.35 -11.55 4.97
C LEU A 364 -29.44 -11.17 3.50
N LEU A 365 -28.81 -11.96 2.61
CA LEU A 365 -28.89 -11.72 1.16
C LEU A 365 -30.35 -11.80 0.69
N ILE A 366 -31.05 -12.86 1.07
CA ILE A 366 -32.44 -13.10 0.69
C ILE A 366 -33.37 -11.99 1.20
N CYS A 367 -33.18 -11.44 2.40
CA CYS A 367 -34.09 -10.45 2.96
C CYS A 367 -33.77 -9.03 2.49
N LEU A 368 -32.49 -8.67 2.39
CA LEU A 368 -32.07 -7.27 2.20
C LEU A 368 -31.49 -6.97 0.81
N CYS A 369 -31.30 -7.98 -0.05
CA CYS A 369 -30.66 -7.83 -1.35
C CYS A 369 -31.53 -8.30 -2.54
N ARG A 370 -32.86 -8.36 -2.40
CA ARG A 370 -33.78 -8.75 -3.49
C ARG A 370 -34.02 -7.64 -4.52
N ASP A 371 -34.19 -6.41 -4.04
CA ASP A 371 -34.52 -5.23 -4.85
C ASP A 371 -33.27 -4.37 -5.11
N GLU A 372 -33.43 -3.08 -5.41
CA GLU A 372 -32.31 -2.16 -5.56
C GLU A 372 -31.48 -2.09 -4.26
N VAL A 373 -30.35 -2.78 -4.24
CA VAL A 373 -29.47 -2.86 -3.05
C VAL A 373 -28.75 -1.52 -2.84
N PRO A 374 -28.89 -0.89 -1.66
CA PRO A 374 -28.15 0.33 -1.36
C PRO A 374 -26.64 0.16 -1.52
N ARG A 375 -25.96 1.16 -2.07
CA ARG A 375 -24.51 1.10 -2.37
C ARG A 375 -23.68 0.75 -1.13
N SER A 376 -24.07 1.24 0.05
CA SER A 376 -23.43 0.93 1.33
C SER A 376 -23.54 -0.56 1.67
N LEU A 377 -24.76 -1.13 1.62
CA LEU A 377 -24.99 -2.55 1.88
C LEU A 377 -24.26 -3.43 0.87
N ALA A 378 -24.31 -3.11 -0.42
CA ALA A 378 -23.55 -3.83 -1.44
C ALA A 378 -22.04 -3.79 -1.16
N ALA A 379 -21.51 -2.66 -0.68
CA ALA A 379 -20.10 -2.56 -0.28
C ALA A 379 -19.79 -3.42 0.95
N PHE A 380 -20.67 -3.48 1.96
CA PHE A 380 -20.51 -4.34 3.14
C PHE A 380 -20.55 -5.82 2.78
N VAL A 381 -21.50 -6.26 1.95
CA VAL A 381 -21.59 -7.65 1.48
C VAL A 381 -20.34 -8.04 0.69
N ASN A 382 -19.89 -7.16 -0.22
CA ASN A 382 -18.64 -7.36 -0.95
C ASN A 382 -17.45 -7.54 -0.01
N TYR A 383 -17.31 -6.64 0.98
CA TYR A 383 -16.24 -6.74 1.97
C TYR A 383 -16.32 -8.06 2.74
N MET A 384 -17.49 -8.37 3.31
CA MET A 384 -17.73 -9.55 4.14
C MET A 384 -17.37 -10.86 3.43
N LEU A 385 -17.74 -11.00 2.15
CA LEU A 385 -17.56 -12.24 1.39
C LEU A 385 -16.22 -12.33 0.65
N THR A 386 -15.54 -11.21 0.40
CA THR A 386 -14.38 -11.22 -0.53
C THR A 386 -13.12 -10.53 -0.02
N LYS A 387 -13.21 -9.63 0.98
CA LYS A 387 -12.05 -8.92 1.51
C LYS A 387 -11.14 -9.88 2.29
N ARG A 388 -9.90 -9.99 1.84
CA ARG A 388 -8.84 -10.80 2.47
C ARG A 388 -7.99 -9.93 3.38
N ARG A 389 -7.42 -10.53 4.43
CA ARG A 389 -6.39 -9.87 5.24
C ARG A 389 -5.08 -9.76 4.46
N PRO A 390 -4.29 -8.68 4.64
CA PRO A 390 -2.94 -8.60 4.12
C PRO A 390 -2.10 -9.75 4.69
N LYS A 391 -1.25 -10.37 3.86
CA LYS A 391 -0.39 -11.45 4.33
C LYS A 391 0.61 -10.91 5.35
N GLU A 392 0.63 -11.46 6.55
CA GLU A 392 1.79 -11.36 7.43
C GLU A 392 3.00 -12.02 6.76
N LYS A 393 4.19 -11.41 6.88
CA LYS A 393 5.38 -11.73 6.09
C LYS A 393 5.89 -13.18 6.25
N GLU A 394 5.33 -14.01 7.14
CA GLU A 394 5.85 -15.35 7.44
C GLU A 394 4.83 -16.51 7.49
N CYS A 395 3.52 -16.30 7.24
CA CYS A 395 2.55 -17.42 7.19
C CYS A 395 2.19 -17.86 5.76
N SER A 396 2.36 -19.16 5.48
CA SER A 396 2.31 -19.73 4.13
C SER A 396 0.93 -20.23 3.66
N ALA A 397 -0.17 -20.01 4.40
CA ALA A 397 -1.49 -20.50 3.96
C ALA A 397 -2.77 -19.72 4.35
N SER A 398 -2.79 -18.83 5.37
CA SER A 398 -4.07 -18.48 6.03
C SER A 398 -4.98 -17.42 5.39
N ASP A 399 -4.58 -16.66 4.35
CA ASP A 399 -5.41 -15.53 3.86
C ASP A 399 -5.90 -15.68 2.40
N SER A 400 -6.35 -16.87 2.01
CA SER A 400 -6.81 -17.12 0.63
C SER A 400 -8.21 -16.56 0.33
N PHE A 401 -9.03 -16.32 1.36
CA PHE A 401 -10.44 -15.90 1.31
C PHE A 401 -10.78 -14.90 2.43
N SER A 402 -12.02 -14.38 2.46
CA SER A 402 -12.45 -13.49 3.55
C SER A 402 -12.60 -14.23 4.87
N ARG A 403 -12.55 -13.49 6.00
CA ARG A 403 -12.68 -14.07 7.35
C ARG A 403 -13.96 -14.89 7.50
N LEU A 404 -15.09 -14.41 6.96
CA LEU A 404 -16.36 -15.16 7.01
C LEU A 404 -16.26 -16.48 6.25
N ILE A 405 -15.75 -16.47 5.02
CA ILE A 405 -15.61 -17.69 4.21
C ILE A 405 -14.67 -18.69 4.87
N LEU A 406 -13.57 -18.22 5.46
CA LEU A 406 -12.65 -19.10 6.20
C LEU A 406 -13.32 -19.70 7.44
N HIS A 407 -14.10 -18.92 8.20
CA HIS A 407 -14.83 -19.43 9.36
C HIS A 407 -15.94 -20.42 8.98
N ILE A 408 -16.69 -20.18 7.89
CA ILE A 408 -17.67 -21.14 7.39
C ILE A 408 -16.95 -22.43 6.97
N GLN A 409 -15.82 -22.33 6.26
CA GLN A 409 -15.05 -23.50 5.85
C GLN A 409 -14.56 -24.33 7.04
N THR A 410 -14.07 -23.69 8.11
CA THR A 410 -13.44 -24.39 9.24
C THR A 410 -14.40 -24.82 10.33
N LYS A 411 -15.49 -24.07 10.57
CA LYS A 411 -16.46 -24.32 11.64
C LYS A 411 -17.76 -24.97 11.14
N GLU A 412 -18.04 -24.89 9.84
CA GLU A 412 -19.24 -25.46 9.22
C GLU A 412 -18.80 -26.48 8.15
N ASP A 413 -19.05 -26.20 6.86
CA ASP A 413 -18.64 -27.08 5.77
C ASP A 413 -18.27 -26.30 4.50
N ALA A 414 -17.40 -26.89 3.68
CA ALA A 414 -16.95 -26.29 2.42
C ALA A 414 -18.11 -26.15 1.40
N SER A 415 -19.12 -27.01 1.43
CA SER A 415 -20.31 -26.89 0.58
C SER A 415 -21.14 -25.66 0.92
N GLN A 416 -21.15 -25.23 2.18
CA GLN A 416 -21.84 -24.00 2.61
C GLN A 416 -21.17 -22.75 2.04
N CYS A 417 -19.84 -22.76 1.91
CA CYS A 417 -19.12 -21.68 1.22
C CYS A 417 -19.53 -21.59 -0.26
N VAL A 418 -19.59 -22.73 -0.95
CA VAL A 418 -20.02 -22.81 -2.36
C VAL A 418 -21.46 -22.33 -2.51
N SER A 419 -22.36 -22.79 -1.64
CA SER A 419 -23.77 -22.39 -1.64
C SER A 419 -23.94 -20.87 -1.44
N LEU A 420 -23.27 -20.29 -0.42
CA LEU A 420 -23.34 -18.87 -0.12
C LEU A 420 -22.77 -17.99 -1.24
N LEU A 421 -21.57 -18.32 -1.74
CA LEU A 421 -20.96 -17.58 -2.84
C LEU A 421 -21.74 -17.74 -4.16
N GLY A 422 -22.33 -18.91 -4.41
CA GLY A 422 -23.22 -19.15 -5.53
C GLY A 422 -24.51 -18.31 -5.45
N MET A 423 -25.11 -18.23 -4.27
CA MET A 423 -26.26 -17.35 -4.01
C MET A 423 -25.89 -15.89 -4.26
N ALA A 424 -24.79 -15.40 -3.69
CA ALA A 424 -24.31 -14.04 -3.94
C ALA A 424 -24.03 -13.77 -5.43
N THR A 425 -23.48 -14.75 -6.15
CA THR A 425 -23.23 -14.67 -7.59
C THR A 425 -24.52 -14.49 -8.39
N ASN A 426 -25.60 -15.16 -7.99
CA ASN A 426 -26.90 -15.06 -8.66
C ASN A 426 -27.64 -13.77 -8.31
N MET A 427 -27.54 -13.30 -7.06
CA MET A 427 -28.23 -12.09 -6.60
C MET A 427 -27.56 -10.81 -7.09
N PHE A 428 -26.25 -10.81 -7.27
CA PHE A 428 -25.49 -9.68 -7.80
C PHE A 428 -24.97 -10.04 -9.20
N ASP A 429 -25.87 -10.09 -10.17
CA ASP A 429 -25.62 -10.51 -11.56
C ASP A 429 -24.52 -9.68 -12.28
N GLN A 430 -24.41 -8.38 -11.97
CA GLN A 430 -23.38 -7.51 -12.52
C GLN A 430 -22.03 -7.61 -11.78
N ASN A 431 -21.97 -8.28 -10.63
CA ASN A 431 -20.78 -8.35 -9.81
C ASN A 431 -19.88 -9.52 -10.25
N GLN A 432 -18.67 -9.19 -10.70
CA GLN A 432 -17.65 -10.13 -11.15
C GLN A 432 -16.87 -10.79 -10.00
N ILE A 433 -16.86 -10.18 -8.80
CA ILE A 433 -16.00 -10.58 -7.69
C ILE A 433 -16.49 -11.90 -7.06
N PHE A 434 -17.80 -12.10 -6.92
CA PHE A 434 -18.36 -13.34 -6.35
C PHE A 434 -18.08 -14.58 -7.20
N PRO A 435 -18.37 -14.62 -8.52
CA PRO A 435 -18.00 -15.77 -9.35
C PRO A 435 -16.48 -15.95 -9.41
N GLN A 436 -15.68 -14.87 -9.35
CA GLN A 436 -14.23 -14.98 -9.26
C GLN A 436 -13.78 -15.64 -7.95
N ALA A 437 -14.37 -15.26 -6.82
CA ALA A 437 -14.10 -15.86 -5.51
C ALA A 437 -14.50 -17.34 -5.49
N LEU A 438 -15.64 -17.68 -6.11
CA LEU A 438 -16.13 -19.05 -6.26
C LEU A 438 -15.17 -19.89 -7.11
N ALA A 439 -14.73 -19.39 -8.26
CA ALA A 439 -13.72 -20.04 -9.10
C ALA A 439 -12.44 -20.36 -8.31
N ARG A 440 -11.98 -19.38 -7.51
CA ARG A 440 -10.81 -19.55 -6.64
C ARG A 440 -11.03 -20.61 -5.57
N PHE A 441 -12.20 -20.63 -4.94
CA PHE A 441 -12.53 -21.65 -3.94
C PHE A 441 -12.48 -23.06 -4.56
N HIS A 442 -13.04 -23.22 -5.76
CA HIS A 442 -12.99 -24.48 -6.49
C HIS A 442 -11.57 -24.94 -6.84
N TYR A 443 -10.68 -24.09 -7.38
CA TYR A 443 -9.33 -24.56 -7.76
C TYR A 443 -8.32 -24.61 -6.61
N ILE A 444 -8.48 -23.82 -5.56
CA ILE A 444 -7.57 -23.78 -4.40
C ILE A 444 -7.95 -24.85 -3.37
N VAL A 445 -9.21 -24.89 -2.97
CA VAL A 445 -9.70 -25.71 -1.85
C VAL A 445 -10.21 -27.06 -2.36
N LEU A 446 -11.21 -27.04 -3.25
CA LEU A 446 -11.90 -28.27 -3.68
C LEU A 446 -11.11 -29.06 -4.74
N ARG A 447 -10.19 -28.38 -5.44
CA ARG A 447 -9.46 -28.90 -6.61
C ARG A 447 -10.39 -29.40 -7.73
N ASP A 448 -11.59 -28.83 -7.82
CA ASP A 448 -12.53 -29.04 -8.91
C ASP A 448 -12.27 -28.00 -10.01
N TYR A 449 -11.46 -28.39 -10.99
CA TYR A 449 -11.04 -27.45 -12.04
C TYR A 449 -12.10 -27.21 -13.10
N ASP A 450 -13.10 -28.08 -13.24
CA ASP A 450 -14.15 -27.92 -14.24
C ASP A 450 -15.17 -26.88 -13.75
N GLN A 451 -15.58 -26.95 -12.49
CA GLN A 451 -16.36 -25.88 -11.85
C GLN A 451 -15.57 -24.57 -11.77
N ALA A 452 -14.26 -24.64 -11.43
CA ALA A 452 -13.45 -23.44 -11.40
C ALA A 452 -13.33 -22.75 -12.77
N GLU A 453 -13.21 -23.52 -13.86
CA GLU A 453 -13.18 -22.99 -15.23
C GLU A 453 -14.52 -22.33 -15.60
N MET A 454 -15.65 -22.94 -15.25
CA MET A 454 -16.99 -22.38 -15.47
C MET A 454 -17.15 -21.03 -14.77
N TRP A 455 -16.87 -20.96 -13.46
CA TRP A 455 -17.02 -19.72 -12.69
C TRP A 455 -16.02 -18.64 -13.07
N ALA A 456 -14.79 -19.01 -13.49
CA ALA A 456 -13.82 -18.04 -13.99
C ALA A 456 -14.29 -17.40 -15.31
N LYS A 457 -14.95 -18.18 -16.19
CA LYS A 457 -15.56 -17.65 -17.42
C LYS A 457 -16.75 -16.75 -17.12
N GLU A 458 -17.60 -17.12 -16.17
CA GLU A 458 -18.72 -16.30 -15.70
C GLU A 458 -18.25 -14.94 -15.17
N ALA A 459 -17.23 -14.93 -14.29
CA ALA A 459 -16.65 -13.69 -13.78
C ALA A 459 -16.12 -12.79 -14.91
N LYS A 460 -15.41 -13.38 -15.87
CA LYS A 460 -14.88 -12.67 -17.04
C LYS A 460 -15.98 -12.17 -17.97
N GLN A 461 -17.10 -12.87 -18.09
CA GLN A 461 -18.24 -12.41 -18.88
C GLN A 461 -18.87 -11.14 -18.30
N ARG A 462 -18.90 -11.02 -16.96
CA ARG A 462 -19.41 -9.85 -16.24
C ARG A 462 -18.49 -8.64 -16.34
N ASP A 463 -17.17 -8.83 -16.39
CA ASP A 463 -16.20 -7.74 -16.61
C ASP A 463 -15.13 -8.12 -17.65
N PRO A 464 -15.49 -8.10 -18.95
CA PRO A 464 -14.65 -8.64 -20.03
C PRO A 464 -13.41 -7.79 -20.32
N LYS A 465 -13.33 -6.57 -19.76
CA LYS A 465 -12.23 -5.64 -19.96
C LYS A 465 -11.27 -5.57 -18.77
N ASN A 466 -11.38 -6.48 -17.81
CA ASN A 466 -10.60 -6.47 -16.59
C ASN A 466 -9.57 -7.59 -16.57
N SER A 467 -8.29 -7.20 -16.59
CA SER A 467 -7.18 -8.14 -16.60
C SER A 467 -7.09 -8.96 -15.31
N VAL A 468 -7.41 -8.38 -14.15
CA VAL A 468 -7.36 -9.11 -12.86
C VAL A 468 -8.42 -10.22 -12.81
N VAL A 469 -9.58 -9.99 -13.41
CA VAL A 469 -10.63 -11.01 -13.53
C VAL A 469 -10.17 -12.11 -14.50
N ALA A 470 -9.63 -11.73 -15.66
CA ALA A 470 -9.12 -12.65 -16.66
C ALA A 470 -7.96 -13.55 -16.17
N ASP A 471 -7.09 -13.04 -15.29
CA ASP A 471 -5.98 -13.80 -14.65
C ASP A 471 -6.51 -15.10 -14.03
N THR A 472 -7.70 -15.06 -13.43
CA THR A 472 -8.33 -16.20 -12.74
C THR A 472 -8.41 -17.44 -13.63
N LEU A 473 -8.77 -17.29 -14.90
CA LEU A 473 -8.87 -18.42 -15.83
C LEU A 473 -7.49 -19.03 -16.11
N GLY A 474 -6.46 -18.20 -16.28
CA GLY A 474 -5.08 -18.63 -16.40
C GLY A 474 -4.59 -19.35 -15.14
N GLN A 475 -4.92 -18.84 -13.96
CA GLN A 475 -4.61 -19.47 -12.68
C GLN A 475 -5.29 -20.85 -12.53
N VAL A 476 -6.56 -20.99 -12.94
CA VAL A 476 -7.28 -22.29 -12.92
C VAL A 476 -6.53 -23.32 -13.76
N HIS A 477 -6.24 -23.00 -15.03
CA HIS A 477 -5.57 -23.94 -15.94
C HIS A 477 -4.13 -24.25 -15.50
N LYS A 478 -3.39 -23.25 -15.00
CA LYS A 478 -2.04 -23.44 -14.47
C LYS A 478 -2.04 -24.36 -13.25
N ASN A 479 -2.99 -24.18 -12.32
CA ASN A 479 -3.09 -25.04 -11.13
C ASN A 479 -3.53 -26.46 -11.52
N ARG A 480 -4.45 -26.61 -12.49
CA ARG A 480 -4.81 -27.92 -13.08
C ARG A 480 -3.59 -28.64 -13.64
N LEU A 481 -2.76 -27.92 -14.42
CA LEU A 481 -1.52 -28.43 -14.99
C LEU A 481 -0.50 -28.82 -13.90
N LYS A 482 -0.32 -27.96 -12.89
CA LYS A 482 0.61 -28.18 -11.76
C LYS A 482 0.26 -29.44 -10.96
N ASN A 483 -1.03 -29.71 -10.76
CA ASN A 483 -1.55 -30.78 -9.92
C ASN A 483 -1.96 -32.04 -10.70
N LEU A 484 -1.50 -32.20 -11.95
CA LEU A 484 -1.72 -33.42 -12.72
C LEU A 484 -1.13 -34.64 -12.01
N ARG A 485 -1.87 -35.76 -12.05
CA ARG A 485 -1.33 -37.07 -11.66
C ARG A 485 -0.23 -37.47 -12.64
N ARG A 486 0.89 -37.96 -12.12
CA ARG A 486 2.08 -38.32 -12.90
C ARG A 486 2.20 -39.85 -13.04
N PRO A 487 2.69 -40.38 -14.19
CA PRO A 487 3.06 -39.64 -15.40
C PRO A 487 1.82 -39.23 -16.21
N ALA A 488 1.80 -37.99 -16.71
CA ALA A 488 0.71 -37.47 -17.55
C ALA A 488 1.14 -37.51 -19.03
N GLN A 489 0.20 -37.88 -19.92
CA GLN A 489 0.47 -37.95 -21.36
C GLN A 489 0.89 -36.58 -21.91
N PRO A 490 1.97 -36.49 -22.74
CA PRO A 490 2.45 -35.23 -23.31
C PRO A 490 1.37 -34.43 -24.03
N GLY A 491 0.48 -35.10 -24.77
CA GLY A 491 -0.64 -34.44 -25.45
C GLY A 491 -1.66 -33.81 -24.51
N HIS A 492 -1.83 -34.35 -23.29
CA HIS A 492 -2.69 -33.76 -22.26
C HIS A 492 -2.02 -32.58 -21.56
N ILE A 493 -0.71 -32.69 -21.27
CA ILE A 493 0.12 -31.60 -20.74
C ILE A 493 0.06 -30.38 -21.67
N LEU A 494 0.29 -30.59 -22.97
CA LEU A 494 0.28 -29.53 -23.98
C LEU A 494 -1.12 -28.93 -24.19
N ALA A 495 -2.18 -29.73 -24.11
CA ALA A 495 -3.56 -29.23 -24.20
C ALA A 495 -3.90 -28.28 -23.04
N LEU A 496 -3.54 -28.65 -21.81
CA LEU A 496 -3.75 -27.79 -20.64
C LEU A 496 -2.86 -26.56 -20.66
N ALA A 497 -1.62 -26.71 -21.09
CA ALA A 497 -0.70 -25.59 -21.27
C ALA A 497 -1.22 -24.59 -22.31
N LEU A 498 -1.78 -25.08 -23.44
CA LEU A 498 -2.38 -24.23 -24.46
C LEU A 498 -3.51 -23.38 -23.87
N LYS A 499 -4.44 -23.99 -23.13
CA LYS A 499 -5.52 -23.27 -22.44
C LYS A 499 -4.99 -22.21 -21.47
N ALA A 500 -4.00 -22.57 -20.64
CA ALA A 500 -3.42 -21.66 -19.67
C ALA A 500 -2.69 -20.48 -20.34
N ILE A 501 -1.91 -20.76 -21.38
CA ILE A 501 -1.17 -19.75 -22.16
C ILE A 501 -2.14 -18.79 -22.84
N GLN A 502 -3.18 -19.30 -23.51
CA GLN A 502 -4.19 -18.46 -24.15
C GLN A 502 -4.90 -17.55 -23.15
N ALA A 503 -5.22 -18.05 -21.96
CA ALA A 503 -5.84 -17.25 -20.91
C ALA A 503 -4.91 -16.13 -20.40
N PHE A 504 -3.62 -16.42 -20.19
CA PHE A 504 -2.63 -15.42 -19.78
C PHE A 504 -2.25 -14.42 -20.88
N GLU A 505 -2.23 -14.83 -22.14
CA GLU A 505 -2.04 -13.92 -23.28
C GLU A 505 -3.22 -12.97 -23.43
N ASP A 506 -4.44 -13.46 -23.19
CA ASP A 506 -5.63 -12.62 -23.19
C ASP A 506 -5.65 -11.63 -22.00
N GLU A 507 -5.27 -12.09 -20.81
CA GLU A 507 -5.06 -11.22 -19.65
C GLU A 507 -4.05 -10.11 -19.95
N GLU A 508 -2.90 -10.45 -20.53
CA GLU A 508 -1.87 -9.48 -20.93
C GLU A 508 -2.40 -8.46 -21.93
N ARG A 509 -3.21 -8.89 -22.91
CA ARG A 509 -3.86 -8.00 -23.88
C ARG A 509 -4.79 -7.02 -23.15
N LEU A 510 -5.64 -7.52 -22.26
CA LEU A 510 -6.54 -6.68 -21.47
C LEU A 510 -5.78 -5.68 -20.60
N ALA A 511 -4.69 -6.10 -19.93
CA ALA A 511 -3.86 -5.21 -19.10
C ALA A 511 -3.26 -4.05 -19.91
N LYS A 512 -2.95 -4.29 -21.19
CA LYS A 512 -2.47 -3.25 -22.12
C LYS A 512 -3.60 -2.34 -22.59
N ASP A 513 -4.82 -2.85 -22.75
CA ASP A 513 -5.97 -2.11 -23.27
C ASP A 513 -6.71 -1.32 -22.19
N GLU A 514 -6.48 -1.62 -20.90
CA GLU A 514 -6.99 -0.85 -19.77
C GLU A 514 -6.55 0.63 -19.79
N VAL A 515 -5.49 0.95 -20.53
CA VAL A 515 -5.02 2.32 -20.76
C VAL A 515 -5.76 2.89 -21.98
N GLY A 516 -6.80 3.68 -21.76
CA GLY A 516 -7.50 4.41 -22.85
C GLY A 516 -8.99 4.70 -22.63
N THR A 517 -9.64 4.11 -21.62
CA THR A 517 -11.04 4.41 -21.31
C THR A 517 -11.15 5.45 -20.19
N ASN A 518 -11.69 6.63 -20.50
CA ASN A 518 -12.24 7.65 -19.57
C ASN A 518 -13.41 7.12 -18.69
N VAL A 519 -13.45 5.82 -18.42
CA VAL A 519 -14.48 5.20 -17.61
C VAL A 519 -14.00 5.27 -16.17
N LYS A 520 -14.86 5.85 -15.31
CA LYS A 520 -14.76 5.85 -13.85
C LYS A 520 -14.61 4.42 -13.31
N ARG A 521 -13.43 3.84 -13.41
CA ARG A 521 -13.03 2.67 -12.63
C ARG A 521 -12.57 3.16 -11.26
N ASN A 522 -12.77 2.34 -10.24
CA ASN A 522 -12.21 2.59 -8.92
C ASN A 522 -10.72 2.93 -9.08
N VAL A 523 -10.29 4.02 -8.45
CA VAL A 523 -8.94 4.62 -8.58
C VAL A 523 -7.81 3.60 -8.36
N HIS A 524 -8.10 2.51 -7.64
CA HIS A 524 -7.17 1.42 -7.30
C HIS A 524 -6.74 0.54 -8.48
N ASP A 525 -7.65 0.12 -9.37
CA ASP A 525 -7.31 -0.82 -10.47
C ASP A 525 -6.50 -0.14 -11.59
N SER A 526 -6.46 1.20 -11.61
CA SER A 526 -5.73 1.98 -12.61
C SER A 526 -4.29 2.32 -12.21
N ARG A 527 -3.90 2.24 -10.92
CA ARG A 527 -2.57 2.67 -10.46
C ARG A 527 -1.45 1.74 -10.93
N PHE A 528 -1.68 0.44 -11.00
CA PHE A 528 -0.65 -0.56 -11.30
C PHE A 528 -0.92 -1.28 -12.61
N PHE A 529 0.12 -1.48 -13.42
CA PHE A 529 0.02 -2.33 -14.60
C PHE A 529 0.01 -3.80 -14.15
N ASN A 530 -0.98 -4.56 -14.61
CA ASN A 530 -1.05 -5.97 -14.31
C ASN A 530 -0.07 -6.77 -15.21
N SER A 531 1.13 -7.06 -14.69
CA SER A 531 2.13 -7.90 -15.36
C SER A 531 1.95 -9.40 -15.09
N ARG A 532 0.90 -9.81 -14.36
CA ARG A 532 0.70 -11.20 -13.93
C ARG A 532 0.51 -12.15 -15.10
N GLY A 533 -0.13 -11.74 -16.18
CA GLY A 533 -0.27 -12.58 -17.38
C GLY A 533 1.06 -12.98 -18.01
N MET A 534 1.99 -12.04 -18.14
CA MET A 534 3.33 -12.34 -18.65
C MET A 534 4.07 -13.30 -17.73
N PHE A 535 4.00 -13.09 -16.41
CA PHE A 535 4.64 -13.97 -15.45
C PHE A 535 3.97 -15.36 -15.38
N GLY A 536 2.64 -15.41 -15.41
CA GLY A 536 1.83 -16.63 -15.43
C GLY A 536 2.14 -17.50 -16.65
N PHE A 537 2.32 -16.89 -17.82
CA PHE A 537 2.81 -17.56 -19.02
C PHE A 537 4.17 -18.25 -18.77
N LEU A 538 5.13 -17.55 -18.17
CA LEU A 538 6.45 -18.13 -17.89
C LEU A 538 6.38 -19.26 -16.86
N GLN A 539 5.48 -19.14 -15.87
CA GLN A 539 5.23 -20.22 -14.92
C GLN A 539 4.66 -21.48 -15.61
N VAL A 540 3.74 -21.32 -16.56
CA VAL A 540 3.25 -22.43 -17.38
C VAL A 540 4.39 -23.04 -18.20
N CYS A 541 5.22 -22.23 -18.85
CA CYS A 541 6.35 -22.71 -19.65
C CYS A 541 7.37 -23.49 -18.81
N ASN A 542 7.65 -23.04 -17.58
CA ASN A 542 8.46 -23.77 -16.61
C ASN A 542 7.86 -25.15 -16.30
N LEU A 543 6.56 -25.21 -15.99
CA LEU A 543 5.86 -26.46 -15.72
C LEU A 543 5.89 -27.41 -16.92
N VAL A 544 5.63 -26.90 -18.12
CA VAL A 544 5.68 -27.67 -19.38
C VAL A 544 7.05 -28.26 -19.61
N TYR A 545 8.10 -27.46 -19.47
CA TYR A 545 9.48 -27.92 -19.64
C TYR A 545 9.78 -29.04 -18.64
N ASP A 546 9.50 -28.82 -17.36
CA ASP A 546 9.82 -29.79 -16.31
C ASP A 546 9.04 -31.11 -16.49
N LEU A 547 7.74 -31.03 -16.81
CA LEU A 547 6.89 -32.20 -16.99
C LEU A 547 7.22 -33.02 -18.25
N LEU A 548 7.63 -32.38 -19.35
CA LEU A 548 7.94 -33.06 -20.60
C LEU A 548 9.38 -33.59 -20.63
N VAL A 549 10.35 -32.78 -20.23
CA VAL A 549 11.77 -33.15 -20.25
C VAL A 549 12.08 -34.25 -19.23
N SER A 550 11.38 -34.29 -18.10
CA SER A 550 11.53 -35.39 -17.14
C SER A 550 11.06 -36.74 -17.69
N GLN A 551 10.18 -36.74 -18.71
CA GLN A 551 9.68 -37.97 -19.34
C GLN A 551 10.56 -38.40 -20.51
N ASN A 552 11.03 -37.45 -21.33
CA ASN A 552 11.90 -37.73 -22.46
C ASN A 552 12.82 -36.53 -22.75
N PRO A 553 14.16 -36.70 -22.72
CA PRO A 553 15.11 -35.59 -22.91
C PRO A 553 15.05 -34.95 -24.30
N THR A 554 14.50 -35.65 -25.31
CA THR A 554 14.28 -35.12 -26.67
C THR A 554 13.44 -33.84 -26.66
N TRP A 555 12.52 -33.71 -25.70
CA TRP A 555 11.72 -32.49 -25.52
C TRP A 555 12.57 -31.23 -25.31
N ARG A 556 13.76 -31.35 -24.73
CA ARG A 556 14.68 -30.20 -24.58
C ARG A 556 15.03 -29.62 -25.94
N GLY A 557 15.37 -30.46 -26.92
CA GLY A 557 15.70 -30.01 -28.27
C GLY A 557 14.50 -29.39 -28.98
N VAL A 558 13.31 -29.96 -28.80
CA VAL A 558 12.06 -29.47 -29.39
C VAL A 558 11.67 -28.10 -28.82
N LEU A 559 11.65 -27.95 -27.49
CA LEU A 559 11.24 -26.70 -26.80
C LEU A 559 12.24 -25.56 -27.01
N THR A 560 13.53 -25.87 -27.23
CA THR A 560 14.59 -24.89 -27.54
C THR A 560 14.76 -24.62 -29.04
N LYS A 561 13.87 -25.16 -29.88
CA LYS A 561 13.90 -25.12 -31.36
C LYS A 561 15.06 -25.84 -32.05
N LYS A 562 15.99 -26.49 -31.34
CA LYS A 562 17.13 -27.23 -31.93
C LYS A 562 16.70 -28.29 -32.94
N VAL A 563 15.57 -28.93 -32.69
CA VAL A 563 14.95 -29.89 -33.61
C VAL A 563 13.49 -29.54 -33.80
N SER A 564 12.96 -29.79 -35.00
CA SER A 564 11.53 -29.63 -35.23
C SER A 564 10.75 -30.71 -34.47
N LEU A 565 9.51 -30.40 -34.08
CA LEU A 565 8.63 -31.40 -33.48
C LEU A 565 8.45 -32.59 -34.43
N GLY A 566 8.25 -32.34 -35.73
CA GLY A 566 8.08 -33.37 -36.76
C GLY A 566 9.22 -34.38 -36.81
N SER A 567 10.47 -33.90 -36.78
CA SER A 567 11.66 -34.77 -36.75
C SER A 567 11.82 -35.55 -35.44
N ALA A 568 11.27 -35.04 -34.34
CA ALA A 568 11.35 -35.67 -33.03
C ALA A 568 10.23 -36.70 -32.77
N LEU A 569 9.16 -36.70 -33.56
CA LEU A 569 8.00 -37.60 -33.35
C LEU A 569 8.35 -39.08 -33.21
N PRO A 570 9.27 -39.67 -34.01
CA PRO A 570 9.63 -41.07 -33.87
C PRO A 570 10.19 -41.40 -32.47
N SER A 571 10.95 -40.47 -31.88
CA SER A 571 11.52 -40.59 -30.55
C SER A 571 10.53 -40.26 -29.42
N LEU A 572 9.44 -39.54 -29.73
CA LEU A 572 8.39 -39.17 -28.78
C LEU A 572 7.22 -40.17 -28.78
N GLY A 573 7.09 -41.00 -29.81
CA GLY A 573 6.14 -42.12 -29.87
C GLY A 573 4.67 -41.76 -30.13
N ASP A 574 4.34 -40.49 -30.36
CA ASP A 574 2.96 -40.03 -30.54
C ASP A 574 2.83 -39.00 -31.67
N ARG A 575 2.22 -39.41 -32.80
CA ARG A 575 1.96 -38.54 -33.95
C ARG A 575 0.89 -37.48 -33.68
N SER A 576 0.01 -37.69 -32.71
CA SER A 576 -1.05 -36.73 -32.37
C SER A 576 -0.52 -35.41 -31.82
N LEU A 577 0.75 -35.40 -31.37
CA LEU A 577 1.45 -34.20 -30.89
C LEU A 577 1.61 -33.12 -31.95
N LEU A 578 1.56 -33.47 -33.25
CA LEU A 578 1.66 -32.51 -34.36
C LEU A 578 0.65 -31.35 -34.26
N ARG A 579 -0.52 -31.58 -33.67
CA ARG A 579 -1.53 -30.52 -33.44
C ARG A 579 -1.04 -29.37 -32.55
N PHE A 580 0.06 -29.56 -31.81
CA PHE A 580 0.68 -28.54 -30.94
C PHE A 580 1.92 -27.90 -31.55
N ASN A 581 2.24 -28.18 -32.82
CA ASN A 581 3.44 -27.66 -33.48
C ASN A 581 3.54 -26.13 -33.39
N ASP A 582 2.44 -25.41 -33.65
CA ASP A 582 2.41 -23.95 -33.61
C ASP A 582 2.60 -23.39 -32.20
N LEU A 583 2.09 -24.09 -31.17
CA LEU A 583 2.33 -23.70 -29.79
C LEU A 583 3.81 -23.83 -29.47
N ILE A 584 4.36 -25.02 -29.66
CA ILE A 584 5.76 -25.36 -29.35
C ILE A 584 6.72 -24.44 -30.11
N TYR A 585 6.46 -24.20 -31.38
CA TYR A 585 7.26 -23.31 -32.22
C TYR A 585 7.27 -21.86 -31.70
N ARG A 586 6.22 -21.39 -31.02
CA ARG A 586 6.20 -20.01 -30.47
C ARG A 586 6.79 -19.88 -29.07
N LEU A 587 6.87 -20.96 -28.29
CA LEU A 587 7.23 -20.90 -26.86
C LEU A 587 8.59 -20.22 -26.63
N ARG A 588 9.66 -20.66 -27.32
CA ARG A 588 11.01 -20.10 -27.12
C ARG A 588 11.04 -18.58 -27.27
N ASP A 589 10.50 -18.07 -28.37
CA ASP A 589 10.59 -16.64 -28.69
C ASP A 589 9.65 -15.81 -27.80
N ALA A 590 8.50 -16.38 -27.44
CA ALA A 590 7.59 -15.77 -26.47
C ALA A 590 8.22 -15.69 -25.07
N VAL A 591 8.93 -16.75 -24.63
CA VAL A 591 9.70 -16.75 -23.37
C VAL A 591 10.77 -15.67 -23.43
N GLU A 592 11.58 -15.63 -24.49
CA GLU A 592 12.63 -14.62 -24.66
C GLU A 592 12.07 -13.18 -24.55
N LYS A 593 10.98 -12.89 -25.27
CA LYS A 593 10.34 -11.57 -25.26
C LYS A 593 9.78 -11.19 -23.88
N LYS A 594 9.08 -12.11 -23.21
CA LYS A 594 8.45 -11.83 -21.91
C LYS A 594 9.48 -11.74 -20.78
N CYS A 595 10.55 -12.54 -20.83
CA CYS A 595 11.69 -12.39 -19.92
C CYS A 595 12.35 -11.02 -20.10
N ALA A 596 12.66 -10.59 -21.33
CA ALA A 596 13.25 -9.28 -21.58
C ALA A 596 12.38 -8.13 -21.03
N PHE A 597 11.05 -8.23 -21.16
CA PHE A 597 10.12 -7.28 -20.53
C PHE A 597 10.24 -7.28 -19.00
N LEU A 598 10.14 -8.45 -18.36
CA LEU A 598 10.18 -8.55 -16.91
C LEU A 598 11.54 -8.13 -16.34
N ASP A 599 12.63 -8.44 -17.03
CA ASP A 599 13.98 -8.00 -16.65
C ASP A 599 14.05 -6.47 -16.64
N GLY A 600 13.56 -5.79 -17.69
CA GLY A 600 13.47 -4.32 -17.70
C GLY A 600 12.52 -3.76 -16.64
N TYR A 601 11.37 -4.41 -16.44
CA TYR A 601 10.37 -4.02 -15.44
C TYR A 601 10.94 -4.05 -14.01
N LEU A 602 11.72 -5.09 -13.68
CA LEU A 602 12.33 -5.27 -12.36
C LEU A 602 13.64 -4.47 -12.18
N THR A 603 14.40 -4.26 -13.27
CA THR A 603 15.66 -3.49 -13.23
C THR A 603 15.37 -2.00 -13.03
N TYR A 604 14.41 -1.45 -13.78
CA TYR A 604 14.15 -0.01 -13.77
C TYR A 604 13.14 0.44 -12.73
N SER A 605 12.36 -0.46 -12.12
CA SER A 605 11.29 -0.07 -11.21
C SER A 605 11.04 -1.07 -10.08
N LYS A 606 10.37 -0.63 -9.01
CA LYS A 606 9.85 -1.48 -7.93
C LYS A 606 8.46 -1.02 -7.47
N PRO A 607 7.68 -1.85 -6.75
CA PRO A 607 6.32 -1.52 -6.34
C PRO A 607 6.24 -0.21 -5.58
N ASP A 608 7.15 0.00 -4.63
CA ASP A 608 7.26 1.18 -3.79
C ASP A 608 8.73 1.47 -3.42
N ILE A 609 9.05 2.68 -2.95
CA ILE A 609 10.40 3.02 -2.48
C ILE A 609 10.86 2.12 -1.31
N LYS A 610 9.95 1.59 -0.48
CA LYS A 610 10.21 0.71 0.67
C LYS A 610 10.07 -0.77 0.37
N GLU A 611 9.44 -1.14 -0.74
CA GLU A 611 9.11 -2.53 -1.06
C GLU A 611 9.76 -2.98 -2.36
N ASP A 612 10.42 -4.13 -2.30
CA ASP A 612 10.92 -4.83 -3.48
C ASP A 612 9.89 -5.81 -4.03
N ASP A 613 9.97 -6.07 -5.35
CA ASP A 613 9.22 -7.17 -5.93
C ASP A 613 9.64 -8.51 -5.28
N PRO A 614 8.71 -9.46 -5.09
CA PRO A 614 9.05 -10.76 -4.53
C PRO A 614 10.18 -11.47 -5.31
N LYS A 615 11.24 -11.88 -4.60
CA LYS A 615 12.44 -12.52 -5.19
C LYS A 615 12.15 -13.73 -6.10
N TYR A 616 11.01 -14.42 -5.89
CA TYR A 616 10.63 -15.55 -6.74
C TYR A 616 10.31 -15.15 -8.18
N ILE A 617 9.91 -13.89 -8.45
CA ILE A 617 9.57 -13.42 -9.80
C ILE A 617 10.82 -13.42 -10.68
N SER A 618 11.89 -12.73 -10.24
CA SER A 618 13.19 -12.73 -10.92
C SER A 618 13.75 -14.15 -11.06
N ARG A 619 13.74 -14.94 -9.98
CA ARG A 619 14.27 -16.32 -9.99
C ARG A 619 13.58 -17.22 -11.01
N GLN A 620 12.24 -17.21 -11.04
CA GLN A 620 11.46 -18.05 -11.97
C GLN A 620 11.55 -17.56 -13.41
N THR A 621 11.64 -16.24 -13.63
CA THR A 621 11.86 -15.63 -14.94
C THR A 621 13.22 -16.06 -15.51
N SER A 622 14.29 -15.91 -14.72
CA SER A 622 15.65 -16.37 -15.07
C SER A 622 15.71 -17.87 -15.33
N ALA A 623 15.05 -18.69 -14.50
CA ALA A 623 15.01 -20.14 -14.71
C ALA A 623 14.30 -20.51 -16.02
N CYS A 624 13.19 -19.84 -16.35
CA CYS A 624 12.47 -20.05 -17.60
C CYS A 624 13.34 -19.67 -18.80
N TYR A 625 14.00 -18.52 -18.73
CA TYR A 625 14.90 -18.04 -19.77
C TYR A 625 16.02 -19.06 -20.05
N ARG A 626 16.67 -19.61 -19.01
CA ARG A 626 17.73 -20.62 -19.19
C ARG A 626 17.22 -21.88 -19.87
N LYS A 627 16.05 -22.39 -19.45
CA LYS A 627 15.43 -23.61 -20.01
C LYS A 627 15.10 -23.51 -21.50
N TYR A 628 14.62 -22.36 -21.97
CA TYR A 628 14.17 -22.19 -23.36
C TYR A 628 15.20 -21.49 -24.26
N VAL A 629 15.93 -20.51 -23.74
CA VAL A 629 16.79 -19.61 -24.51
C VAL A 629 18.27 -19.88 -24.24
N GLY A 630 18.65 -19.92 -22.95
CA GLY A 630 20.04 -20.11 -22.52
C GLY A 630 20.65 -21.39 -23.08
N ASP A 631 19.99 -22.54 -22.86
CA ASP A 631 20.53 -23.85 -23.27
C ASP A 631 20.42 -24.14 -24.78
N SER A 632 19.97 -23.18 -25.61
CA SER A 632 19.86 -23.36 -27.06
C SER A 632 21.23 -23.26 -27.76
N THR A 633 21.58 -24.24 -28.60
CA THR A 633 22.82 -24.23 -29.40
C THR A 633 22.52 -23.62 -30.77
N SER A 634 23.48 -22.84 -31.28
CA SER A 634 23.44 -21.87 -32.40
C SER A 634 22.93 -22.34 -33.79
N SER A 635 22.34 -23.52 -33.94
CA SER A 635 22.06 -24.12 -35.25
C SER A 635 21.06 -23.36 -36.16
N HIS A 636 20.47 -22.25 -35.70
CA HIS A 636 19.44 -21.49 -36.43
C HIS A 636 19.87 -20.08 -36.89
N LEU A 637 21.03 -19.58 -36.46
CA LEU A 637 21.46 -18.22 -36.80
C LEU A 637 22.59 -18.29 -37.84
N LYS A 638 22.26 -18.14 -39.12
CA LYS A 638 23.23 -18.17 -40.24
C LYS A 638 23.97 -16.83 -40.46
N GLU A 639 23.80 -15.86 -39.57
CA GLU A 639 24.35 -14.50 -39.72
C GLU A 639 25.69 -14.35 -38.97
N LYS A 640 26.60 -13.53 -39.51
CA LYS A 640 27.85 -13.14 -38.82
C LYS A 640 27.50 -12.47 -37.47
N GLY A 641 28.15 -12.87 -36.38
CA GLY A 641 27.91 -12.36 -35.02
C GLY A 641 26.83 -13.10 -34.22
N ALA A 642 26.13 -14.06 -34.82
CA ALA A 642 25.14 -14.91 -34.16
C ALA A 642 25.66 -15.67 -32.93
N ASP A 643 26.84 -16.26 -33.04
CA ASP A 643 27.47 -17.02 -31.96
C ASP A 643 27.82 -16.12 -30.77
N LEU A 644 28.22 -14.87 -31.04
CA LEU A 644 28.53 -13.87 -30.01
C LEU A 644 27.26 -13.48 -29.25
N ILE A 645 26.17 -13.20 -29.97
CA ILE A 645 24.86 -12.92 -29.37
C ILE A 645 24.39 -14.10 -28.51
N GLN A 646 24.61 -15.34 -28.95
CA GLN A 646 24.23 -16.52 -28.17
C GLN A 646 25.05 -16.65 -26.88
N LYS A 647 26.36 -16.36 -26.91
CA LYS A 647 27.20 -16.30 -25.70
C LYS A 647 26.69 -15.23 -24.72
N LEU A 648 26.29 -14.06 -25.22
CA LEU A 648 25.68 -13.02 -24.39
C LEU A 648 24.34 -13.48 -23.78
N LYS A 649 23.50 -14.19 -24.54
CA LYS A 649 22.24 -14.76 -24.02
C LYS A 649 22.50 -15.80 -22.93
N LEU A 650 23.52 -16.65 -23.06
CA LEU A 650 23.93 -17.59 -22.00
C LEU A 650 24.26 -16.87 -20.68
N LYS A 651 24.93 -15.72 -20.77
CA LYS A 651 25.23 -14.85 -19.63
C LYS A 651 24.07 -13.91 -19.24
N GLN A 652 22.93 -14.02 -19.92
CA GLN A 652 21.76 -13.13 -19.81
C GLN A 652 22.11 -11.64 -19.95
N ALA A 653 23.11 -11.33 -20.78
CA ALA A 653 23.61 -9.98 -21.08
C ALA A 653 23.37 -9.60 -22.55
N GLY A 654 22.44 -10.27 -23.23
CA GLY A 654 22.08 -10.01 -24.63
C GLY A 654 21.16 -8.80 -24.85
N THR A 655 20.73 -8.14 -23.78
CA THR A 655 19.94 -6.91 -23.79
C THR A 655 20.61 -5.86 -22.92
N THR A 656 20.26 -4.58 -23.11
CA THR A 656 20.77 -3.48 -22.26
C THR A 656 20.44 -3.69 -20.80
N THR A 657 19.21 -4.12 -20.49
CA THR A 657 18.79 -4.48 -19.12
C THR A 657 19.60 -5.65 -18.54
N GLY A 658 19.97 -6.62 -19.38
CA GLY A 658 20.85 -7.73 -18.99
C GLY A 658 22.25 -7.26 -18.60
N VAL A 659 22.81 -6.29 -19.33
CA VAL A 659 24.10 -5.66 -18.98
C VAL A 659 23.98 -4.83 -17.70
N LEU A 660 22.95 -3.99 -17.60
CA LEU A 660 22.73 -3.11 -16.44
C LEU A 660 22.50 -3.89 -15.15
N SER A 661 21.87 -5.07 -15.22
CA SER A 661 21.63 -5.94 -14.06
C SER A 661 22.81 -6.87 -13.71
N CYS A 662 23.95 -6.79 -14.40
CA CYS A 662 25.09 -7.68 -14.14
C CYS A 662 25.58 -7.61 -12.67
N LEU A 663 25.65 -6.41 -12.11
CA LEU A 663 26.05 -6.23 -10.70
C LEU A 663 24.97 -6.71 -9.73
N ASP A 664 23.69 -6.59 -10.08
CA ASP A 664 22.58 -7.14 -9.28
C ASP A 664 22.52 -8.68 -9.32
N ARG A 665 23.09 -9.30 -10.37
CA ARG A 665 23.15 -10.76 -10.58
C ARG A 665 24.46 -11.39 -10.09
N GLU A 666 25.31 -10.61 -9.40
CA GLU A 666 26.60 -11.05 -8.88
C GLU A 666 27.53 -11.62 -9.98
N CYS A 667 27.52 -11.03 -11.17
CA CYS A 667 28.47 -11.40 -12.24
C CYS A 667 29.92 -11.20 -11.77
N THR A 668 30.80 -12.14 -12.12
CA THR A 668 32.23 -12.03 -11.80
C THR A 668 32.93 -10.99 -12.69
N GLU A 669 34.10 -10.50 -12.27
CA GLU A 669 34.94 -9.64 -13.10
C GLU A 669 35.27 -10.31 -14.45
N SER A 670 35.53 -11.62 -14.44
CA SER A 670 35.78 -12.42 -15.64
C SER A 670 34.57 -12.43 -16.58
N ASP A 671 33.36 -12.61 -16.04
CA ASP A 671 32.12 -12.56 -16.83
C ASP A 671 31.93 -11.21 -17.49
N LEU A 672 32.16 -10.11 -16.77
CA LEU A 672 32.03 -8.77 -17.35
C LEU A 672 33.10 -8.46 -18.38
N LYS A 673 34.35 -8.91 -18.21
CA LYS A 673 35.39 -8.79 -19.24
C LYS A 673 34.98 -9.50 -20.53
N GLU A 674 34.43 -10.71 -20.40
CA GLU A 674 33.93 -11.47 -21.54
C GLU A 674 32.73 -10.75 -22.18
N ILE A 675 31.74 -10.29 -21.40
CA ILE A 675 30.58 -9.53 -21.92
C ILE A 675 31.02 -8.26 -22.65
N THR A 676 31.99 -7.53 -22.10
CA THR A 676 32.53 -6.30 -22.70
C THR A 676 33.16 -6.58 -24.05
N THR A 677 34.00 -7.63 -24.13
CA THR A 677 34.65 -8.08 -25.37
C THR A 677 33.63 -8.53 -26.42
N LEU A 678 32.62 -9.30 -26.00
CA LEU A 678 31.56 -9.76 -26.90
C LEU A 678 30.75 -8.59 -27.49
N TRP A 679 30.43 -7.58 -26.69
CA TRP A 679 29.74 -6.38 -27.20
C TRP A 679 30.64 -5.53 -28.10
N GLU A 680 31.94 -5.43 -27.81
CA GLU A 680 32.91 -4.75 -28.68
C GLU A 680 32.99 -5.42 -30.06
N GLU A 681 33.06 -6.75 -30.11
CA GLU A 681 33.05 -7.51 -31.36
C GLU A 681 31.72 -7.35 -32.13
N ILE A 682 30.58 -7.29 -31.43
CA ILE A 682 29.27 -7.09 -32.08
C ILE A 682 29.14 -5.69 -32.69
N CYS A 683 29.76 -4.66 -32.09
CA CYS A 683 29.78 -3.30 -32.66
C CYS A 683 30.36 -3.28 -34.09
N LEU A 684 31.24 -4.23 -34.44
CA LEU A 684 31.84 -4.36 -35.76
C LEU A 684 30.93 -5.06 -36.79
N HIS A 685 29.80 -5.62 -36.37
CA HIS A 685 29.03 -6.58 -37.18
C HIS A 685 27.53 -6.29 -37.27
N LYS A 686 26.86 -5.78 -36.22
CA LYS A 686 25.39 -5.65 -36.19
C LYS A 686 24.91 -4.60 -35.19
N ASP A 687 23.88 -3.81 -35.57
CA ASP A 687 23.17 -2.83 -34.71
C ASP A 687 24.15 -1.96 -33.88
N PRO A 688 24.94 -1.11 -34.57
CA PRO A 688 26.08 -0.41 -33.94
C PRO A 688 25.62 0.40 -32.73
N ASP A 689 24.49 1.11 -32.80
CA ASP A 689 24.02 1.98 -31.73
C ASP A 689 23.73 1.22 -30.42
N THR A 690 23.02 0.09 -30.51
CA THR A 690 22.68 -0.72 -29.32
C THR A 690 23.88 -1.44 -28.77
N ALA A 691 24.70 -2.01 -29.67
CA ALA A 691 25.91 -2.71 -29.29
C ALA A 691 26.89 -1.75 -28.59
N MET A 692 26.99 -0.52 -29.07
CA MET A 692 27.82 0.54 -28.55
C MET A 692 27.36 1.02 -27.17
N VAL A 693 26.07 1.26 -26.99
CA VAL A 693 25.49 1.58 -25.67
C VAL A 693 25.76 0.45 -24.67
N ASN A 694 25.56 -0.81 -25.08
CA ASN A 694 25.81 -1.96 -24.22
C ASN A 694 27.29 -2.17 -23.91
N ASN A 695 28.19 -1.92 -24.87
CA ASN A 695 29.62 -1.96 -24.65
C ASN A 695 30.05 -0.90 -23.61
N ILE A 696 29.58 0.35 -23.75
CA ILE A 696 29.89 1.41 -22.78
C ILE A 696 29.33 1.07 -21.40
N PHE A 697 28.09 0.59 -21.30
CA PHE A 697 27.54 0.13 -20.02
C PHE A 697 28.33 -1.03 -19.43
N ALA A 698 28.80 -1.99 -20.23
CA ALA A 698 29.63 -3.09 -19.74
C ALA A 698 30.97 -2.58 -19.17
N HIS A 699 31.61 -1.59 -19.83
CA HIS A 699 32.79 -0.91 -19.27
C HIS A 699 32.47 -0.18 -17.96
N ILE A 700 31.32 0.50 -17.85
CA ILE A 700 30.89 1.14 -16.60
C ILE A 700 30.70 0.09 -15.50
N MET A 701 30.03 -1.02 -15.77
CA MET A 701 29.83 -2.12 -14.81
C MET A 701 31.19 -2.70 -14.35
N LEU A 702 32.12 -2.90 -15.28
CA LEU A 702 33.45 -3.44 -15.00
C LEU A 702 34.27 -2.50 -14.10
N ARG A 703 34.24 -1.20 -14.35
CA ARG A 703 34.88 -0.16 -13.50
C ARG A 703 34.26 -0.10 -12.11
N ASN A 704 32.94 -0.26 -12.01
CA ASN A 704 32.24 -0.28 -10.73
C ASN A 704 32.54 -1.54 -9.89
N MET A 705 33.13 -2.58 -10.49
CA MET A 705 33.70 -3.73 -9.76
C MET A 705 35.14 -3.51 -9.27
N GLY A 706 35.76 -2.38 -9.58
CA GLY A 706 37.15 -2.09 -9.20
C GLY A 706 38.20 -2.62 -10.20
N ALA A 707 37.80 -3.05 -11.39
CA ALA A 707 38.74 -3.46 -12.43
C ALA A 707 39.60 -2.28 -12.93
N PRO A 708 40.86 -2.53 -13.34
CA PRO A 708 41.74 -1.49 -13.85
C PRO A 708 41.21 -0.86 -15.14
N GLU A 709 41.63 0.39 -15.40
CA GLU A 709 41.16 1.14 -16.56
C GLU A 709 41.50 0.43 -17.88
N SER A 710 40.47 0.30 -18.71
CA SER A 710 40.59 -0.10 -20.11
C SER A 710 39.97 0.97 -21.01
N ASP A 711 40.61 1.18 -22.17
CA ASP A 711 40.15 2.13 -23.18
C ASP A 711 38.82 1.67 -23.77
N CYS A 712 37.78 2.50 -23.64
CA CYS A 712 36.50 2.27 -24.31
C CYS A 712 36.54 2.93 -25.69
N LYS A 713 36.88 2.15 -26.72
CA LYS A 713 37.07 2.64 -28.10
C LYS A 713 35.85 3.39 -28.67
N HIS A 714 34.65 3.04 -28.21
CA HIS A 714 33.40 3.59 -28.71
C HIS A 714 32.93 4.86 -27.97
N LEU A 715 33.59 5.26 -26.89
CA LEU A 715 33.13 6.39 -26.07
C LEU A 715 33.09 7.72 -26.85
N THR A 716 34.15 8.04 -27.60
CA THR A 716 34.25 9.29 -28.36
C THR A 716 33.21 9.36 -29.49
N ALA A 717 33.03 8.26 -30.22
CA ALA A 717 32.00 8.16 -31.26
C ALA A 717 30.61 8.38 -30.67
N PHE A 718 30.34 7.84 -29.46
CA PHE A 718 29.02 7.97 -28.83
C PHE A 718 28.72 9.41 -28.48
N LYS A 719 29.68 10.13 -27.87
CA LYS A 719 29.52 11.55 -27.54
C LYS A 719 29.21 12.43 -28.77
N GLN A 720 29.60 12.01 -29.97
CA GLN A 720 29.35 12.73 -31.22
C GLN A 720 28.00 12.38 -31.88
N GLU A 721 27.59 11.10 -31.83
CA GLU A 721 26.45 10.57 -32.60
C GLU A 721 25.16 10.39 -31.77
N MET A 722 25.22 10.64 -30.46
CA MET A 722 24.15 10.43 -29.48
C MET A 722 22.75 10.97 -29.85
N TYR A 723 22.65 12.06 -30.61
CA TYR A 723 21.36 12.66 -30.99
C TYR A 723 20.56 11.82 -32.00
N LEU A 724 21.18 10.79 -32.58
CA LEU A 724 20.58 9.99 -33.64
C LEU A 724 19.76 8.80 -33.12
N THR A 725 19.86 8.48 -31.82
CA THR A 725 19.24 7.27 -31.25
C THR A 725 18.01 7.57 -30.40
N ASP A 726 16.85 7.04 -30.77
CA ASP A 726 15.59 7.21 -30.03
C ASP A 726 15.42 6.24 -28.84
N LYS A 727 16.52 5.68 -28.31
CA LYS A 727 16.46 4.74 -27.18
C LYS A 727 16.57 5.46 -25.83
N PRO A 728 15.66 5.21 -24.88
CA PRO A 728 15.72 5.80 -23.54
C PRO A 728 17.05 5.54 -22.81
N GLU A 729 17.61 4.34 -22.94
CA GLU A 729 18.88 3.96 -22.32
C GLU A 729 20.07 4.74 -22.86
N ALA A 730 20.07 5.01 -24.18
CA ALA A 730 21.09 5.83 -24.80
C ALA A 730 21.01 7.28 -24.29
N HIS A 731 19.80 7.80 -24.12
CA HIS A 731 19.57 9.13 -23.54
C HIS A 731 19.87 9.21 -22.04
N MET A 732 19.71 8.12 -21.30
CA MET A 732 20.19 8.05 -19.92
C MET A 732 21.73 8.07 -19.87
N LEU A 733 22.39 7.29 -20.74
CA LEU A 733 23.85 7.27 -20.88
C LEU A 733 24.40 8.65 -21.30
N ALA A 734 23.73 9.29 -22.25
CA ALA A 734 23.97 10.66 -22.67
C ALA A 734 24.03 11.64 -21.50
N LEU A 735 22.97 11.67 -20.69
CA LEU A 735 22.88 12.54 -19.53
C LEU A 735 24.00 12.26 -18.51
N LEU A 736 24.34 10.98 -18.31
CA LEU A 736 25.46 10.59 -17.42
C LEU A 736 26.83 11.06 -17.92
N LEU A 737 27.05 11.04 -19.25
CA LEU A 737 28.32 11.40 -19.89
C LEU A 737 28.47 12.90 -20.18
N HIS A 738 27.37 13.64 -20.28
CA HIS A 738 27.39 15.08 -20.56
C HIS A 738 27.02 15.96 -19.36
N TRP A 739 26.69 15.36 -18.20
CA TRP A 739 26.47 16.15 -16.99
C TRP A 739 27.78 16.85 -16.58
N PRO A 740 27.80 18.19 -16.46
CA PRO A 740 29.02 18.94 -16.16
C PRO A 740 29.51 18.64 -14.75
N THR A 741 30.80 18.34 -14.66
CA THR A 741 31.54 18.30 -13.41
C THR A 741 32.58 19.41 -13.53
N GLY A 742 32.69 20.32 -12.55
CA GLY A 742 33.40 21.63 -12.67
C GLY A 742 34.87 21.66 -13.10
N ASN A 743 35.42 20.55 -13.59
CA ASN A 743 36.74 20.38 -14.19
C ASN A 743 36.70 20.17 -15.73
N GLU A 744 35.53 20.17 -16.38
CA GLU A 744 35.36 19.97 -17.83
C GLU A 744 34.88 21.25 -18.54
N ASP A 745 35.15 21.38 -19.84
CA ASP A 745 34.64 22.49 -20.68
C ASP A 745 33.11 22.62 -20.56
N ALA A 746 32.61 23.86 -20.68
CA ALA A 746 31.18 24.18 -20.56
C ALA A 746 30.30 23.22 -21.36
N CYS A 747 29.18 22.78 -20.76
CA CYS A 747 28.27 21.85 -21.44
C CYS A 747 27.84 22.42 -22.80
N ILE A 748 28.27 21.77 -23.89
CA ILE A 748 27.91 22.17 -25.26
C ILE A 748 26.40 21.96 -25.50
N LEU A 749 25.72 21.17 -24.65
CA LEU A 749 24.36 20.69 -24.85
C LEU A 749 23.34 21.36 -23.94
N ASP A 750 22.15 21.55 -24.49
CA ASP A 750 20.98 21.96 -23.70
C ASP A 750 20.48 20.76 -22.87
N LEU A 751 20.98 20.68 -21.63
CA LEU A 751 20.60 19.68 -20.65
C LEU A 751 19.08 19.68 -20.39
N SER A 752 18.42 20.84 -20.39
CA SER A 752 16.97 20.93 -20.20
C SER A 752 16.22 20.26 -21.36
N ALA A 753 16.66 20.49 -22.60
CA ALA A 753 16.12 19.81 -23.77
C ALA A 753 16.37 18.29 -23.73
N MET A 754 17.56 17.84 -23.32
CA MET A 754 17.88 16.41 -23.20
C MET A 754 17.05 15.72 -22.11
N ILE A 755 16.86 16.35 -20.95
CA ILE A 755 16.01 15.83 -19.88
C ILE A 755 14.58 15.68 -20.39
N LYS A 756 14.05 16.70 -21.07
CA LYS A 756 12.70 16.64 -21.67
C LYS A 756 12.58 15.51 -22.69
N ARG A 757 13.56 15.37 -23.58
CA ARG A 757 13.60 14.27 -24.57
C ARG A 757 13.62 12.91 -23.88
N THR A 758 14.43 12.74 -22.85
CA THR A 758 14.51 11.50 -22.05
C THR A 758 13.16 11.18 -21.40
N GLN A 759 12.49 12.17 -20.82
CA GLN A 759 11.16 12.00 -20.24
C GLN A 759 10.12 11.60 -21.29
N ASP A 760 10.18 12.15 -22.50
CA ASP A 760 9.25 11.82 -23.58
C ASP A 760 9.49 10.40 -24.14
N LEU A 761 10.75 10.00 -24.31
CA LEU A 761 11.11 8.62 -24.68
C LEU A 761 10.70 7.62 -23.60
N TYR A 762 10.89 7.97 -22.32
CA TYR A 762 10.36 7.19 -21.19
C TYR A 762 8.83 7.03 -21.26
N LYS A 763 8.11 8.13 -21.55
CA LYS A 763 6.63 8.08 -21.69
C LYS A 763 6.20 7.13 -22.80
N GLN A 764 6.93 7.12 -23.92
CA GLN A 764 6.64 6.25 -25.06
C GLN A 764 6.97 4.78 -24.77
N ALA A 765 8.12 4.50 -24.16
CA ALA A 765 8.60 3.13 -23.97
C ALA A 765 8.05 2.44 -22.71
N TYR A 766 7.99 3.16 -21.58
CA TYR A 766 7.82 2.54 -20.25
C TYR A 766 6.61 3.01 -19.45
N ALA A 767 6.14 4.26 -19.62
CA ALA A 767 5.13 4.81 -18.72
C ALA A 767 3.82 4.00 -18.68
N LYS A 768 3.41 3.40 -19.80
CA LYS A 768 2.25 2.48 -19.88
C LYS A 768 2.33 1.33 -18.87
N HIS A 769 3.54 0.82 -18.66
CA HIS A 769 3.82 -0.34 -17.84
C HIS A 769 4.23 0.05 -16.41
N PHE A 770 4.98 1.13 -16.21
CA PHE A 770 5.52 1.46 -14.89
C PHE A 770 4.52 2.21 -14.01
N ARG A 771 3.57 2.97 -14.58
CA ARG A 771 2.47 3.67 -13.87
C ARG A 771 2.94 4.28 -12.52
N SER A 772 2.40 3.84 -11.38
CA SER A 772 2.74 4.36 -10.05
C SER A 772 3.97 3.72 -9.39
N ARG A 773 4.70 2.84 -10.08
CA ARG A 773 5.89 2.18 -9.54
C ARG A 773 7.02 3.19 -9.33
N TYR A 774 7.77 2.97 -8.26
CA TYR A 774 8.98 3.73 -7.98
C TYR A 774 10.07 3.40 -9.00
N LEU A 775 10.64 4.42 -9.64
CA LEU A 775 11.73 4.26 -10.60
C LEU A 775 13.07 4.19 -9.86
N ARG A 776 13.82 3.11 -10.08
CA ARG A 776 15.08 2.86 -9.40
C ARG A 776 16.19 3.76 -9.98
N PRO A 777 16.95 4.50 -9.14
CA PRO A 777 18.18 5.14 -9.59
C PRO A 777 19.24 4.06 -9.83
N LEU A 778 19.66 3.87 -11.07
CA LEU A 778 20.67 2.86 -11.42
C LEU A 778 22.08 3.37 -11.15
N PHE A 779 22.29 4.66 -11.42
CA PHE A 779 23.59 5.31 -11.38
C PHE A 779 23.54 6.60 -10.57
N PHE A 780 24.67 6.97 -10.01
CA PHE A 780 24.90 8.21 -9.29
C PHE A 780 26.14 8.92 -9.85
N LEU A 781 26.12 10.26 -9.76
CA LEU A 781 27.25 11.08 -10.17
C LEU A 781 28.34 11.11 -9.09
N GLY A 782 29.53 10.64 -9.44
CA GLY A 782 30.73 10.57 -8.63
C GLY A 782 31.74 11.68 -8.92
N LYS A 783 32.78 11.79 -8.07
CA LYS A 783 33.87 12.77 -8.24
C LYS A 783 34.96 12.34 -9.23
N GLY A 784 34.87 11.15 -9.81
CA GLY A 784 35.81 10.64 -10.81
C GLY A 784 35.76 11.42 -12.14
N GLN A 785 36.63 11.06 -13.08
CA GLN A 785 36.63 11.57 -14.45
C GLN A 785 36.12 10.51 -15.43
N GLU A 786 35.61 10.94 -16.58
CA GLU A 786 35.09 10.06 -17.64
C GLU A 786 34.15 8.98 -17.07
N LEU A 787 34.32 7.70 -17.41
CA LEU A 787 33.44 6.62 -16.94
C LEU A 787 33.56 6.36 -15.42
N ASN A 788 34.65 6.76 -14.75
CA ASN A 788 34.80 6.56 -13.28
C ASN A 788 33.90 7.48 -12.47
N ARG A 789 33.34 8.52 -13.11
CA ARG A 789 32.35 9.41 -12.48
C ARG A 789 30.97 8.75 -12.40
N ILE A 790 30.73 7.64 -13.08
CA ILE A 790 29.44 6.96 -13.08
C ILE A 790 29.49 5.84 -12.03
N VAL A 791 28.78 6.02 -10.92
CA VAL A 791 28.76 5.08 -9.80
C VAL A 791 27.47 4.27 -9.81
N HIS A 792 27.54 2.96 -9.95
CA HIS A 792 26.36 2.09 -9.90
C HIS A 792 25.79 2.00 -8.48
N ARG A 793 24.46 1.90 -8.34
CA ARG A 793 23.79 1.89 -7.02
C ARG A 793 24.32 0.80 -6.09
N THR A 794 24.65 -0.39 -6.61
CA THR A 794 25.09 -1.53 -5.80
C THR A 794 26.45 -1.28 -5.15
N VAL A 795 27.28 -0.42 -5.73
CA VAL A 795 28.55 0.01 -5.12
C VAL A 795 28.28 0.80 -3.85
N LEU A 796 27.26 1.66 -3.86
CA LEU A 796 26.84 2.41 -2.68
C LEU A 796 26.22 1.50 -1.62
N GLU A 797 25.38 0.55 -2.04
CA GLU A 797 24.76 -0.44 -1.15
C GLU A 797 25.80 -1.33 -0.47
N GLU A 798 26.87 -1.72 -1.17
CA GLU A 798 27.96 -2.53 -0.61
C GLU A 798 28.87 -1.71 0.33
N LEU A 799 29.18 -0.45 -0.02
CA LEU A 799 29.93 0.45 0.87
C LEU A 799 29.18 0.67 2.19
N ALA A 800 27.87 0.89 2.14
CA ALA A 800 27.05 1.06 3.33
C ALA A 800 27.02 -0.21 4.22
N ARG A 801 27.08 -1.41 3.60
CA ARG A 801 27.11 -2.69 4.34
C ARG A 801 28.40 -2.88 5.13
N GLN A 802 29.53 -2.40 4.62
CA GLN A 802 30.83 -2.49 5.28
C GLN A 802 30.95 -1.58 6.50
N GLY A 803 30.06 -0.61 6.64
CA GLY A 803 30.02 0.31 7.77
C GLY A 803 29.68 -0.34 9.10
N ASP A 804 28.96 -1.49 9.16
CA ASP A 804 28.19 -2.02 10.33
C ASP A 804 26.75 -1.44 10.42
N TRP A 805 26.26 -0.86 9.31
CA TRP A 805 24.96 -0.20 9.21
C TRP A 805 23.93 -1.16 8.57
N GLU A 806 23.71 -2.32 9.20
CA GLU A 806 22.86 -3.42 8.68
C GLU A 806 21.41 -3.02 8.33
N THR A 807 20.95 -1.83 8.72
CA THR A 807 19.58 -1.31 8.52
C THR A 807 19.40 -0.36 7.32
N MET A 808 20.43 -0.07 6.51
CA MET A 808 20.41 1.03 5.51
C MET A 808 20.24 0.68 4.01
N GLN A 809 19.67 -0.48 3.66
CA GLN A 809 19.20 -0.69 2.27
C GLN A 809 17.91 0.09 1.94
N ASP A 810 17.35 0.79 2.92
CA ASP A 810 16.15 1.60 2.76
C ASP A 810 16.47 2.96 2.12
N TRP A 811 16.27 3.05 0.81
CA TRP A 811 16.38 4.30 0.05
C TRP A 811 15.29 5.34 0.42
N SER A 812 14.31 4.98 1.26
CA SER A 812 13.17 5.84 1.57
C SER A 812 13.45 6.95 2.59
N ASP A 813 14.48 6.80 3.42
CA ASP A 813 14.90 7.84 4.37
C ASP A 813 16.19 8.56 3.94
N GLU A 814 16.79 8.11 2.84
CA GLU A 814 18.04 8.63 2.27
C GLU A 814 19.21 8.70 3.28
N LYS A 815 19.15 7.96 4.39
CA LYS A 815 20.21 8.03 5.41
C LYS A 815 21.51 7.40 4.92
N ILE A 816 21.47 6.55 3.89
CA ILE A 816 22.66 6.00 3.22
C ILE A 816 23.67 7.09 2.84
N PHE A 817 23.19 8.29 2.46
CA PHE A 817 24.06 9.41 2.09
C PHE A 817 24.72 10.14 3.28
N GLN A 818 24.46 9.70 4.51
CA GLN A 818 25.16 10.18 5.70
C GLN A 818 26.53 9.49 5.88
N ASP A 819 26.71 8.32 5.25
CA ASP A 819 27.95 7.56 5.28
C ASP A 819 29.14 8.36 4.70
N PRO A 820 30.27 8.48 5.44
CA PRO A 820 31.46 9.20 4.98
C PRO A 820 32.03 8.68 3.65
N TRP A 821 32.10 7.37 3.44
CA TRP A 821 32.63 6.76 2.21
C TRP A 821 31.78 7.10 1.00
N ILE A 822 30.46 7.17 1.18
CA ILE A 822 29.53 7.58 0.13
C ILE A 822 29.69 9.08 -0.20
N LYS A 823 29.84 9.93 0.83
CA LYS A 823 30.12 11.37 0.64
C LYS A 823 31.47 11.62 -0.05
N GLU A 824 32.46 10.77 0.21
CA GLU A 824 33.76 10.84 -0.46
C GLU A 824 33.64 10.44 -1.93
N ARG A 825 32.82 9.43 -2.25
CA ARG A 825 32.64 8.90 -3.60
C ARG A 825 31.79 9.79 -4.51
N LEU A 826 30.71 10.39 -3.99
CA LEU A 826 29.69 11.09 -4.79
C LEU A 826 29.96 12.59 -4.95
N LEU A 827 29.60 13.14 -6.12
CA LEU A 827 29.70 14.57 -6.40
C LEU A 827 28.46 15.30 -5.86
N LYS A 828 28.68 16.37 -5.10
CA LYS A 828 27.61 17.23 -4.58
C LYS A 828 27.30 18.34 -5.59
N VAL A 829 26.02 18.50 -5.90
CA VAL A 829 25.48 19.51 -6.82
C VAL A 829 24.77 20.58 -6.02
N GLN A 830 24.96 21.84 -6.41
CA GLN A 830 24.30 22.99 -5.80
C GLN A 830 23.02 23.37 -6.53
N GLY A 831 22.11 24.02 -5.82
CA GLY A 831 20.85 24.47 -6.41
C GLY A 831 20.01 25.33 -5.47
N GLU A 832 18.80 25.65 -5.93
CA GLU A 832 17.80 26.39 -5.18
C GLU A 832 16.46 25.66 -5.21
N ILE A 833 15.79 25.61 -4.06
CA ILE A 833 14.38 25.21 -3.98
C ILE A 833 13.52 26.46 -4.06
N ARG A 834 12.46 26.44 -4.87
CA ARG A 834 11.39 27.46 -4.86
C ARG A 834 10.09 26.84 -5.37
N GLU A 835 8.95 27.25 -4.80
CA GLU A 835 7.62 26.81 -5.24
C GLU A 835 7.46 25.27 -5.32
N TYR A 836 8.01 24.51 -4.35
CA TYR A 836 8.04 23.03 -4.37
C TYR A 836 8.76 22.43 -5.59
N ARG A 837 9.66 23.18 -6.24
CA ARG A 837 10.52 22.73 -7.34
C ARG A 837 11.99 22.92 -6.97
N LEU A 838 12.84 22.06 -7.55
CA LEU A 838 14.28 22.09 -7.35
C LEU A 838 14.98 22.45 -8.66
N PHE A 839 15.87 23.43 -8.59
CA PHE A 839 16.68 23.87 -9.71
C PHE A 839 18.16 23.64 -9.37
N ALA A 840 18.83 22.78 -10.14
CA ALA A 840 20.27 22.58 -10.08
C ALA A 840 21.00 23.73 -10.78
N THR A 841 22.06 24.24 -10.16
CA THR A 841 22.94 25.24 -10.74
C THR A 841 24.06 24.54 -11.50
N VAL A 842 24.07 24.67 -12.82
CA VAL A 842 25.03 24.03 -13.72
C VAL A 842 25.55 25.08 -14.70
N ASP A 843 26.85 25.37 -14.69
CA ASP A 843 27.50 26.36 -15.55
C ASP A 843 26.78 27.73 -15.60
N GLY A 844 26.27 28.19 -14.46
CA GLY A 844 25.51 29.45 -14.35
C GLY A 844 24.07 29.38 -14.88
N LYS A 845 23.60 28.23 -15.35
CA LYS A 845 22.21 27.95 -15.74
C LYS A 845 21.47 27.21 -14.64
N GLU A 846 20.16 27.40 -14.58
CA GLU A 846 19.26 26.68 -13.67
C GLU A 846 18.52 25.57 -14.42
N ILE A 847 18.67 24.34 -13.95
CA ILE A 847 18.05 23.15 -14.56
C ILE A 847 17.09 22.52 -13.57
N GLU A 848 15.82 22.39 -13.93
CA GLU A 848 14.84 21.72 -13.08
C GLU A 848 15.14 20.22 -12.94
N VAL A 849 15.21 19.73 -11.71
CA VAL A 849 15.46 18.32 -11.36
C VAL A 849 14.38 17.82 -10.42
N VAL A 850 13.98 16.56 -10.58
CA VAL A 850 12.98 15.93 -9.70
C VAL A 850 13.65 15.52 -8.39
N ALA A 851 13.07 15.85 -7.24
CA ALA A 851 13.52 15.29 -5.97
C ALA A 851 12.96 13.88 -5.75
N ASN A 852 13.80 12.99 -5.21
CA ASN A 852 13.36 11.67 -4.76
C ASN A 852 12.33 11.81 -3.62
N LEU A 853 12.67 12.59 -2.60
CA LEU A 853 11.76 12.96 -1.51
C LEU A 853 11.11 14.34 -1.76
N GLN A 854 9.95 14.36 -2.40
CA GLN A 854 9.21 15.59 -2.75
C GLN A 854 8.92 16.51 -1.55
N ASN A 855 8.70 15.93 -0.36
CA ASN A 855 8.49 16.69 0.88
C ASN A 855 9.66 17.59 1.27
N SER A 856 10.88 17.30 0.80
CA SER A 856 12.06 18.14 1.06
C SER A 856 11.97 19.55 0.42
N LEU A 857 11.10 19.72 -0.58
CA LEU A 857 10.97 20.92 -1.42
C LEU A 857 10.11 22.05 -0.81
N TRP A 858 9.60 21.84 0.40
CA TRP A 858 8.60 22.70 1.03
C TRP A 858 9.01 24.13 1.40
N ARG A 859 10.30 24.50 1.35
CA ARG A 859 10.75 25.84 1.76
C ARG A 859 11.81 26.34 0.81
N LYS A 860 11.65 27.61 0.38
CA LYS A 860 12.64 28.31 -0.44
C LYS A 860 13.97 28.42 0.31
N ARG A 861 15.04 27.88 -0.28
CA ARG A 861 16.41 27.92 0.27
C ARG A 861 17.42 27.44 -0.76
N LYS A 862 18.67 27.86 -0.60
CA LYS A 862 19.81 27.26 -1.29
C LYS A 862 20.12 25.89 -0.70
N VAL A 863 20.42 24.94 -1.57
CA VAL A 863 20.61 23.55 -1.21
C VAL A 863 21.75 22.90 -1.97
N SER A 864 22.22 21.80 -1.40
CA SER A 864 23.20 20.88 -1.96
C SER A 864 22.62 19.47 -1.94
N PHE A 865 22.88 18.65 -2.96
CA PHE A 865 22.31 17.30 -3.08
C PHE A 865 23.16 16.40 -3.98
N TYR A 866 22.86 15.10 -3.99
CA TYR A 866 23.46 14.13 -4.93
C TYR A 866 22.51 13.86 -6.09
N LEU A 867 23.07 13.62 -7.28
CA LEU A 867 22.30 13.23 -8.46
C LEU A 867 22.36 11.73 -8.69
N GLY A 868 21.19 11.10 -8.68
CA GLY A 868 20.96 9.77 -9.23
C GLY A 868 20.26 9.84 -10.58
N PHE A 869 20.41 8.80 -11.40
CA PHE A 869 19.85 8.72 -12.75
C PHE A 869 18.96 7.49 -12.85
N THR A 870 17.70 7.75 -13.19
CA THR A 870 16.70 6.74 -13.51
C THR A 870 16.54 6.67 -15.04
N ILE A 871 15.82 5.67 -15.53
CA ILE A 871 15.44 5.58 -16.95
C ILE A 871 14.58 6.77 -17.44
N LYS A 872 14.01 7.57 -16.51
CA LYS A 872 13.23 8.78 -16.82
C LYS A 872 14.06 10.07 -16.80
N GLY A 873 15.27 10.04 -16.23
CA GLY A 873 16.15 11.19 -16.09
C GLY A 873 16.73 11.37 -14.68
N PRO A 874 17.37 12.53 -14.42
CA PRO A 874 18.06 12.82 -13.16
C PRO A 874 17.07 13.05 -12.01
N VAL A 875 17.48 12.60 -10.83
CA VAL A 875 16.74 12.69 -9.57
C VAL A 875 17.70 13.13 -8.46
N ALA A 876 17.26 14.09 -7.65
CA ALA A 876 18.02 14.63 -6.53
C ALA A 876 17.76 13.84 -5.24
N PHE A 877 18.84 13.51 -4.53
CA PHE A 877 18.86 12.76 -3.28
C PHE A 877 19.61 13.52 -2.18
N ALA A 878 19.24 13.29 -0.93
CA ALA A 878 19.86 13.85 0.28
C ALA A 878 19.98 15.38 0.23
N ILE A 879 18.87 16.05 -0.04
CA ILE A 879 18.81 17.50 -0.18
C ILE A 879 19.06 18.18 1.17
N GLN A 880 20.17 18.92 1.26
CA GLN A 880 20.65 19.60 2.45
C GLN A 880 20.71 21.10 2.23
N THR A 881 20.32 21.89 3.23
CA THR A 881 20.47 23.34 3.19
C THR A 881 21.95 23.72 3.15
N GLU A 882 22.33 24.64 2.27
CA GLU A 882 23.65 25.27 2.36
C GLU A 882 23.69 26.15 3.61
N THR A 883 24.47 25.77 4.61
CA THR A 883 24.83 26.70 5.68
C THR A 883 25.82 27.69 5.09
N ALA A 884 25.43 28.97 4.98
CA ALA A 884 26.41 30.05 4.91
C ALA A 884 27.34 29.89 6.12
N ASP A 885 28.65 30.06 5.92
CA ASP A 885 29.66 29.99 6.97
C ASP A 885 29.12 30.59 8.27
N THR A 886 29.14 29.76 9.32
CA THR A 886 28.59 30.01 10.64
C THR A 886 29.39 31.10 11.36
N LYS A 887 29.34 32.34 10.86
CA LYS A 887 29.90 33.54 11.50
C LYS A 887 28.94 34.71 11.57
N GLU A 888 27.86 34.76 10.78
CA GLU A 888 26.92 35.90 10.81
C GLU A 888 25.57 35.63 11.51
N LEU A 889 25.18 34.37 11.75
CA LEU A 889 23.93 34.07 12.48
C LEU A 889 24.06 34.15 14.01
N LEU A 890 25.29 34.22 14.53
CA LEU A 890 25.53 34.43 15.97
C LEU A 890 25.54 35.92 16.35
N SER A 891 25.63 36.87 15.40
CA SER A 891 25.63 38.30 15.71
C SER A 891 24.24 38.93 15.80
N GLU A 892 23.21 38.31 15.22
CA GLU A 892 21.82 38.83 15.30
C GLU A 892 20.99 38.25 16.46
N MET A 893 21.48 37.18 17.13
CA MET A 893 20.82 36.61 18.32
C MET A 893 21.24 37.29 19.64
N ASP A 894 22.29 38.13 19.64
CA ASP A 894 22.79 38.81 20.83
C ASP A 894 22.21 40.22 21.05
N SER A 895 21.46 40.78 20.10
CA SER A 895 20.90 42.14 20.21
C SER A 895 19.44 42.23 20.68
N SER A 896 18.79 41.11 21.04
CA SER A 896 17.35 41.11 21.41
C SER A 896 17.03 40.62 22.83
N LYS A 897 17.99 40.63 23.77
CA LYS A 897 17.72 40.36 25.19
C LYS A 897 18.22 41.48 26.10
N GLN A 898 17.54 42.62 26.07
CA GLN A 898 17.54 43.57 27.20
C GLN A 898 16.13 44.13 27.41
N CYS A 899 15.39 43.48 28.33
CA CYS A 899 14.28 43.94 29.18
C CYS A 899 13.47 42.69 29.54
N GLY A 900 13.25 42.27 30.78
CA GLY A 900 13.63 42.72 32.10
C GLY A 900 12.85 41.79 33.03
N LEU A 901 13.54 41.01 33.88
CA LEU A 901 12.89 40.20 34.90
C LEU A 901 13.77 40.19 36.15
N LEU A 902 13.10 40.54 37.24
CA LEU A 902 13.62 40.81 38.57
C LEU A 902 14.22 39.55 39.23
N LYS A 903 15.27 39.79 40.01
CA LYS A 903 16.00 38.85 40.87
C LYS A 903 15.12 38.31 42.02
N PHE A 904 15.40 37.08 42.43
CA PHE A 904 15.69 36.56 43.80
C PHE A 904 15.48 35.03 43.75
N GLY A 905 16.34 34.11 44.20
CA GLY A 905 17.63 34.13 44.87
C GLY A 905 18.14 32.67 44.92
N ALA A 906 19.45 32.48 45.03
CA ALA A 906 20.15 31.20 44.92
C ALA A 906 20.41 30.52 46.28
N CYS A 907 20.49 29.18 46.26
CA CYS A 907 21.41 28.31 47.01
C CYS A 907 21.46 26.97 46.22
N GLY A 908 22.59 26.55 45.65
CA GLY A 908 23.61 25.68 46.28
C GLY A 908 23.08 24.23 46.32
N ASP A 909 23.56 23.26 45.54
CA ASP A 909 24.93 22.74 45.51
C ASP A 909 25.27 21.96 44.22
N GLU A 910 26.57 21.91 43.94
CA GLU A 910 27.23 21.08 42.93
C GLU A 910 27.19 19.59 43.27
N MET A 911 27.00 18.71 42.27
CA MET A 911 27.75 17.45 42.21
C MET A 911 27.72 16.79 40.82
N HIS A 912 28.92 16.49 40.32
CA HIS A 912 29.23 15.63 39.19
C HIS A 912 28.56 14.25 39.29
N PHE A 913 28.07 13.69 38.17
CA PHE A 913 27.98 12.24 38.00
C PHE A 913 28.42 11.80 36.60
N VAL A 914 29.40 10.91 36.61
CA VAL A 914 30.01 10.19 35.49
C VAL A 914 29.10 9.02 35.12
N ASP A 915 28.84 8.89 33.82
CA ASP A 915 28.03 7.84 33.22
C ASP A 915 28.85 6.53 33.12
N ARG A 916 28.42 5.50 33.85
CA ARG A 916 28.87 4.11 33.72
C ARG A 916 27.65 3.21 33.76
N HIS A 917 27.19 2.73 32.61
CA HIS A 917 26.44 1.47 32.54
C HIS A 917 26.71 0.73 31.22
N GLN A 918 27.71 -0.13 31.30
CA GLN A 918 27.88 -1.32 30.47
C GLN A 918 27.98 -2.51 31.46
N ALA A 919 27.38 -3.64 31.11
CA ALA A 919 27.34 -4.94 31.82
C ALA A 919 26.11 -5.25 32.69
N ALA A 920 25.17 -6.03 32.14
CA ALA A 920 24.39 -7.05 32.85
C ALA A 920 23.72 -8.02 31.84
N LEU A 921 24.47 -9.02 31.38
CA LEU A 921 23.95 -10.24 30.74
C LEU A 921 24.84 -11.38 31.24
N ILE A 922 24.25 -12.31 31.99
CA ILE A 922 24.64 -13.72 32.27
C ILE A 922 23.99 -14.09 33.60
N ASN A 923 22.91 -14.87 33.54
CA ASN A 923 22.57 -16.00 34.45
C ASN A 923 21.06 -16.28 34.43
N SER A 924 20.64 -17.27 33.62
CA SER A 924 19.63 -18.25 34.05
C SER A 924 19.51 -19.40 33.03
N GLU A 925 20.36 -20.40 33.16
CA GLU A 925 20.09 -21.76 32.69
C GLU A 925 20.32 -22.76 33.82
N ARG A 926 19.53 -23.85 33.79
CA ARG A 926 19.48 -25.05 34.64
C ARG A 926 18.51 -25.01 35.83
N TYR A 927 17.39 -25.73 35.71
CA TYR A 927 17.29 -27.16 36.07
C TYR A 927 15.87 -27.69 35.80
N ARG A 928 15.74 -28.74 34.99
CA ARG A 928 15.04 -30.00 35.35
C ARG A 928 15.23 -31.07 34.27
N THR A 929 15.65 -32.23 34.76
CA THR A 929 16.14 -33.46 34.12
C THR A 929 15.01 -34.49 33.87
N PHE A 930 15.08 -35.18 32.71
CA PHE A 930 14.90 -36.63 32.35
C PHE A 930 13.69 -37.48 32.87
N PRO A 931 13.41 -38.72 32.35
CA PRO A 931 13.89 -39.51 31.17
C PRO A 931 12.74 -40.13 30.31
N GLY A 932 12.86 -40.91 29.21
CA GLY A 932 13.95 -41.58 28.49
C GLY A 932 13.41 -42.55 27.40
N LEU A 933 14.35 -43.22 26.69
CA LEU A 933 14.25 -44.46 25.87
C LEU A 933 13.43 -44.36 24.54
N THR A 934 13.81 -44.87 23.36
CA THR A 934 14.92 -45.72 22.90
C THR A 934 14.97 -45.71 21.35
N GLN A 935 16.19 -45.88 20.84
CA GLN A 935 16.68 -46.25 19.50
C GLN A 935 15.74 -46.89 18.46
N GLY A 936 16.03 -46.62 17.17
CA GLY A 936 16.05 -47.69 16.16
C GLY A 936 15.87 -47.29 14.69
N LYS A 937 17.00 -47.17 13.98
CA LYS A 937 17.22 -47.15 12.51
C LYS A 937 16.98 -45.86 11.71
#